data_AF-A0A0K2RNG8-F1
#
_entry.id   AF-A0A0K2RNG8-F1
#
_cell.length_a   1.000
_cell.length_b   1.000
_cell.length_c   1.000
_cell.angle_alpha   90.00
_cell.angle_beta   90.00
_cell.angle_gamma   90.00
#
_symmetry.space_group_name_H-M   'P 1'
#
loop_
_entity.id
_entity.type
_entity.pdbx_description
1 polymer ?
#
loop_
_entity_poly.entity_id
_entity_poly.type
_entity_poly.pdbx_seq_one_letter_code
_entity_poly.pdbx_strand_id
1 'polypeptide(L)'
;MAGPPGLRGQRIADGVPGLDFSARLRVVEVQADGSSAVASAAIVQKDPDAGITVTSTLTLHPGGLLELRHTAVNDGTSPFQLDELATVLPVGPDAVELLDLTGRWCRERHPQRRPVQQGTWVRTGRHGRTGHDSSLLFAAGTAGFGNRHGKVWATHLAWSGNHEQFADTVADGRTMIGGSELLGPAEVVLQPGEGYTTPALFAAYSDRGLDGISEAFYSWFRSRPHHVLPAASTGLPAGKPRPVVLNTWEAVYFDHKLDTLIELAESAAELGVERFVLDDGWFRGRRDDHAGLGDWYVDETLWPDGLTPLIEAVNSHGMEFGLWVEPEMVNLDSDVARAHPDWIVGPAALSHKDGGRLPLEWRHQHIIDLVNPAAWQYVFERIDALLGENNIKYLKWDQNRDLAEHGHAGRASVHAQTLAAYRLFDELRKAHPGVEIESCSSGGARVDLGILERTDRIWGSDCNDALERQTIQRWTGVVVPPELVGGHIGPPPRTPRPARTISPSAPSLRYSGISAWNGMSATSKAPNARSSSASSACTRSTGGSSTAAGWSARTFPTTRSCCTVWCPTTARPRCSPSSAPGRRSPNNPGVSLFRASTPSALTGCKQFSPRLAMRTMPARSPRCNLRHGCHPGLRQAGASLRRWGFPCRS
;
A
#
# COMPACT_ATOMS: atom_id res chain seq x y z
N MET A 1 -24.84 -17.98 -5.61
CA MET A 1 -23.78 -17.05 -6.07
C MET A 1 -24.27 -15.66 -5.71
N ALA A 2 -23.86 -15.11 -4.57
CA ALA A 2 -24.34 -13.81 -4.10
C ALA A 2 -23.25 -12.97 -3.39
N GLY A 3 -21.99 -13.40 -3.46
CA GLY A 3 -20.84 -12.60 -3.02
C GLY A 3 -20.24 -11.80 -4.19
N PRO A 4 -19.27 -10.92 -3.92
CA PRO A 4 -18.60 -10.14 -4.95
C PRO A 4 -17.94 -11.07 -5.99
N PRO A 5 -18.06 -10.77 -7.30
CA PRO A 5 -17.41 -11.56 -8.34
C PRO A 5 -15.89 -11.40 -8.29
N GLY A 6 -15.14 -12.49 -8.47
CA GLY A 6 -13.68 -12.46 -8.47
C GLY A 6 -13.05 -11.85 -9.73
N LEU A 7 -13.80 -11.68 -10.81
CA LEU A 7 -13.39 -11.01 -12.04
C LEU A 7 -14.53 -10.09 -12.51
N ARG A 8 -14.19 -8.83 -12.79
CA ARG A 8 -15.07 -7.84 -13.39
C ARG A 8 -14.34 -7.11 -14.49
N GLY A 9 -15.03 -6.93 -15.61
CA GLY A 9 -14.53 -6.19 -16.75
C GLY A 9 -15.48 -6.37 -17.92
N GLN A 10 -15.18 -5.70 -19.01
CA GLN A 10 -16.01 -5.70 -20.21
C GLN A 10 -15.24 -5.19 -21.43
N ARG A 11 -15.64 -5.61 -22.61
CA ARG A 11 -15.29 -4.96 -23.88
C ARG A 11 -16.28 -3.86 -24.19
N ILE A 12 -15.75 -2.77 -24.73
CA ILE A 12 -16.54 -1.71 -25.36
C ILE A 12 -15.98 -1.54 -26.77
N ALA A 13 -16.80 -1.81 -27.78
CA ALA A 13 -16.44 -1.62 -29.18
C ALA A 13 -17.34 -0.53 -29.76
N ASP A 14 -16.74 0.53 -30.31
CA ASP A 14 -17.47 1.66 -30.92
C ASP A 14 -18.56 2.28 -30.01
N GLY A 15 -18.31 2.32 -28.70
CA GLY A 15 -19.24 2.84 -27.71
C GLY A 15 -20.39 1.88 -27.34
N VAL A 16 -20.37 0.65 -27.85
CA VAL A 16 -21.36 -0.40 -27.54
C VAL A 16 -20.74 -1.43 -26.58
N PRO A 17 -21.38 -1.71 -25.42
CA PRO A 17 -20.94 -2.77 -24.51
C PRO A 17 -21.02 -4.16 -25.14
N GLY A 18 -20.03 -5.01 -24.86
CA GLY A 18 -20.00 -6.42 -25.23
C GLY A 18 -20.88 -7.33 -24.37
N LEU A 19 -20.91 -8.62 -24.70
CA LEU A 19 -21.64 -9.65 -23.95
C LEU A 19 -20.76 -10.37 -22.89
N ASP A 20 -19.49 -9.98 -22.81
CA ASP A 20 -18.43 -10.56 -21.98
C ASP A 20 -18.36 -9.98 -20.56
N PHE A 21 -19.35 -9.16 -20.17
CA PHE A 21 -19.47 -8.59 -18.81
C PHE A 21 -19.60 -9.64 -17.69
N SER A 22 -19.85 -10.91 -18.05
CA SER A 22 -19.97 -12.03 -17.14
C SER A 22 -19.19 -13.23 -17.68
N ALA A 23 -18.03 -13.51 -17.09
CA ALA A 23 -17.22 -14.66 -17.45
C ALA A 23 -17.68 -15.95 -16.76
N ARG A 24 -17.76 -17.04 -17.53
CA ARG A 24 -18.02 -18.42 -17.10
C ARG A 24 -16.75 -19.25 -17.14
N LEU A 25 -15.78 -18.88 -16.29
CA LEU A 25 -14.50 -19.58 -16.20
C LEU A 25 -14.65 -21.07 -15.87
N ARG A 26 -14.02 -21.93 -16.67
CA ARG A 26 -13.96 -23.39 -16.49
C ARG A 26 -12.51 -23.83 -16.35
N VAL A 27 -12.21 -24.64 -15.33
CA VAL A 27 -10.90 -25.27 -15.19
C VAL A 27 -10.65 -26.16 -16.40
N VAL A 28 -9.56 -25.88 -17.12
CA VAL A 28 -9.12 -26.69 -18.28
C VAL A 28 -7.83 -27.44 -18.00
N GLU A 29 -7.03 -26.93 -17.05
CA GLU A 29 -5.73 -27.51 -16.71
C GLU A 29 -5.40 -27.25 -15.25
N VAL A 30 -4.78 -28.24 -14.61
CA VAL A 30 -4.21 -28.13 -13.27
C VAL A 30 -2.84 -28.78 -13.30
N GLN A 31 -1.84 -28.01 -12.90
CA GLN A 31 -0.47 -28.48 -12.69
C GLN A 31 -0.14 -28.29 -11.21
N ALA A 32 0.50 -29.27 -10.58
CA ALA A 32 0.93 -29.16 -9.20
C ALA A 32 2.27 -29.87 -9.03
N ASP A 33 3.17 -29.23 -8.28
CA ASP A 33 4.44 -29.79 -7.87
C ASP A 33 4.57 -29.69 -6.35
N GLY A 34 4.66 -30.84 -5.68
CA GLY A 34 4.90 -30.96 -4.25
C GLY A 34 6.20 -31.69 -3.93
N SER A 35 7.07 -31.88 -4.92
CA SER A 35 8.32 -32.66 -4.76
C SER A 35 9.45 -31.87 -4.10
N SER A 36 9.29 -30.55 -3.99
CA SER A 36 10.26 -29.64 -3.39
C SER A 36 9.81 -29.15 -2.00
N ALA A 37 10.71 -28.47 -1.27
CA ALA A 37 10.37 -27.82 0.00
C ALA A 37 9.33 -26.69 -0.15
N VAL A 38 9.14 -26.20 -1.38
CA VAL A 38 8.10 -25.26 -1.80
C VAL A 38 7.10 -26.03 -2.64
N ALA A 39 5.85 -26.14 -2.20
CA ALA A 39 4.79 -26.73 -3.03
C ALA A 39 4.17 -25.64 -3.90
N SER A 40 3.89 -25.94 -5.16
CA SER A 40 3.23 -25.00 -6.07
C SER A 40 2.10 -25.66 -6.85
N ALA A 41 1.12 -24.86 -7.26
CA ALA A 41 0.07 -25.26 -8.17
C ALA A 41 -0.30 -24.12 -9.12
N ALA A 42 -0.62 -24.48 -10.36
CA ALA A 42 -1.19 -23.58 -11.36
C ALA A 42 -2.53 -24.15 -11.85
N ILE A 43 -3.58 -23.35 -11.74
CA ILE A 43 -4.93 -23.71 -12.19
C ILE A 43 -5.29 -22.77 -13.34
N VAL A 44 -5.44 -23.33 -14.54
CA VAL A 44 -5.83 -22.56 -15.73
C VAL A 44 -7.33 -22.70 -15.93
N GLN A 45 -8.01 -21.56 -15.99
CA GLN A 45 -9.43 -21.46 -16.25
C GLN A 45 -9.68 -20.66 -17.52
N LYS A 46 -10.62 -21.10 -18.36
CA LYS A 46 -10.96 -20.40 -19.61
C LYS A 46 -12.45 -20.16 -19.74
N ASP A 47 -12.78 -19.06 -20.38
CA ASP A 47 -14.08 -18.79 -20.96
C ASP A 47 -13.90 -18.40 -22.44
N PRO A 48 -14.11 -19.34 -23.38
CA PRO A 48 -14.00 -19.05 -24.81
C PRO A 48 -15.03 -18.05 -25.33
N ASP A 49 -16.21 -17.95 -24.69
CA ASP A 49 -17.27 -17.04 -25.13
C ASP A 49 -16.92 -15.59 -24.76
N ALA A 50 -16.34 -15.37 -23.57
CA ALA A 50 -15.80 -14.07 -23.15
C ALA A 50 -14.41 -13.76 -23.76
N GLY A 51 -13.70 -14.79 -24.24
CA GLY A 51 -12.33 -14.68 -24.72
C GLY A 51 -11.35 -14.31 -23.61
N ILE A 52 -11.46 -14.97 -22.45
CA ILE A 52 -10.62 -14.71 -21.27
C ILE A 52 -10.05 -16.02 -20.72
N THR A 53 -8.75 -16.03 -20.47
CA THR A 53 -8.08 -17.05 -19.65
C THR A 53 -7.66 -16.43 -18.32
N VAL A 54 -7.90 -17.13 -17.22
CA VAL A 54 -7.36 -16.80 -15.89
C VAL A 54 -6.50 -17.95 -15.41
N THR A 55 -5.24 -17.67 -15.07
CA THR A 55 -4.33 -18.61 -14.42
C THR A 55 -4.19 -18.22 -12.96
N SER A 56 -4.52 -19.13 -12.05
CA SER A 56 -4.28 -18.96 -10.62
C SER A 56 -3.01 -19.70 -10.23
N THR A 57 -2.01 -18.99 -9.72
CA THR A 57 -0.78 -19.59 -9.18
C THR A 57 -0.83 -19.57 -7.67
N LEU A 58 -0.46 -20.70 -7.08
CA LEU A 58 -0.40 -20.92 -5.64
C LEU A 58 0.99 -21.42 -5.30
N THR A 59 1.65 -20.79 -4.34
CA THR A 59 2.96 -21.20 -3.83
C THR A 59 2.89 -21.29 -2.31
N LEU A 60 3.06 -22.49 -1.77
CA LEU A 60 3.15 -22.71 -0.32
C LEU A 60 4.62 -22.69 0.09
N HIS A 61 5.01 -21.61 0.74
CA HIS A 61 6.36 -21.39 1.23
C HIS A 61 6.66 -22.18 2.52
N PRO A 62 7.93 -22.48 2.81
CA PRO A 62 8.34 -23.02 4.10
C PRO A 62 7.80 -22.17 5.25
N GLY A 63 7.30 -22.83 6.30
CA GLY A 63 6.62 -22.16 7.41
C GLY A 63 5.12 -21.93 7.20
N GLY A 64 4.55 -22.33 6.05
CA GLY A 64 3.10 -22.40 5.84
C GLY A 64 2.44 -21.13 5.32
N LEU A 65 3.22 -20.18 4.82
CA LEU A 65 2.70 -18.98 4.16
C LEU A 65 2.34 -19.30 2.71
N LEU A 66 1.08 -19.11 2.34
CA LEU A 66 0.56 -19.31 1.00
C LEU A 66 0.61 -17.99 0.22
N GLU A 67 1.28 -17.96 -0.92
CA GLU A 67 1.23 -16.86 -1.89
C GLU A 67 0.27 -17.24 -3.03
N LEU A 68 -0.70 -16.36 -3.32
CA LEU A 68 -1.62 -16.49 -4.46
C LEU A 68 -1.49 -15.31 -5.42
N ARG A 69 -1.55 -15.59 -6.72
CA ARG A 69 -1.75 -14.60 -7.78
C ARG A 69 -2.73 -15.10 -8.82
N HIS A 70 -3.41 -14.18 -9.47
CA HIS A 70 -4.21 -14.45 -10.66
C HIS A 70 -3.66 -13.66 -11.86
N THR A 71 -3.49 -14.32 -13.00
CA THR A 71 -3.16 -13.69 -14.27
C THR A 71 -4.33 -13.84 -15.22
N ALA A 72 -4.98 -12.73 -15.60
CA ALA A 72 -6.00 -12.69 -16.64
C ALA A 72 -5.37 -12.31 -17.98
N VAL A 73 -5.66 -13.06 -19.03
CA VAL A 73 -5.20 -12.82 -20.41
C VAL A 73 -6.41 -12.62 -21.31
N ASN A 74 -6.34 -11.61 -22.17
CA ASN A 74 -7.33 -11.34 -23.19
C ASN A 74 -7.06 -12.22 -24.43
N ASP A 75 -7.77 -13.35 -24.53
CA ASP A 75 -7.73 -14.24 -25.71
C ASP A 75 -8.67 -13.79 -26.84
N GLY A 76 -9.43 -12.72 -26.62
CA GLY A 76 -10.36 -12.14 -27.59
C GLY A 76 -9.66 -11.29 -28.65
N THR A 77 -10.46 -10.68 -29.53
CA THR A 77 -9.96 -9.91 -30.68
C THR A 77 -10.08 -8.39 -30.52
N SER A 78 -10.67 -7.92 -29.42
CA SER A 78 -10.82 -6.49 -29.11
C SER A 78 -10.25 -6.16 -27.73
N PRO A 79 -10.07 -4.88 -27.36
CA PRO A 79 -9.59 -4.51 -26.03
C PRO A 79 -10.60 -4.87 -24.93
N PHE A 80 -10.13 -5.46 -23.82
CA PHE A 80 -10.92 -5.76 -22.62
C PHE A 80 -10.55 -4.79 -21.50
N GLN A 81 -11.50 -4.02 -21.01
CA GLN A 81 -11.30 -3.19 -19.82
C GLN A 81 -11.47 -4.07 -18.57
N LEU A 82 -10.41 -4.17 -17.77
CA LEU A 82 -10.45 -4.85 -16.49
C LEU A 82 -10.82 -3.85 -15.40
N ASP A 83 -11.90 -4.14 -14.67
CA ASP A 83 -12.33 -3.32 -13.53
C ASP A 83 -11.86 -3.93 -12.20
N GLU A 84 -11.80 -5.27 -12.11
CA GLU A 84 -11.37 -5.96 -10.89
C GLU A 84 -10.93 -7.40 -11.19
N LEU A 85 -9.83 -7.83 -10.57
CA LEU A 85 -9.45 -9.24 -10.45
C LEU A 85 -9.05 -9.49 -9.00
N ALA A 86 -9.93 -10.09 -8.22
CA ALA A 86 -9.78 -10.28 -6.79
C ALA A 86 -9.25 -11.67 -6.44
N THR A 87 -8.40 -11.72 -5.42
CA THR A 87 -7.96 -12.98 -4.82
C THR A 87 -8.76 -13.23 -3.55
N VAL A 88 -9.44 -14.37 -3.48
CA VAL A 88 -10.35 -14.70 -2.38
C VAL A 88 -10.11 -16.10 -1.84
N LEU A 89 -10.17 -16.25 -0.52
CA LEU A 89 -10.01 -17.51 0.18
C LEU A 89 -11.17 -17.75 1.16
N PRO A 90 -11.73 -18.97 1.21
CA PRO A 90 -12.71 -19.31 2.22
C PRO A 90 -12.06 -19.42 3.60
N VAL A 91 -12.80 -19.08 4.65
CA VAL A 91 -12.38 -19.31 6.04
C VAL A 91 -13.29 -20.35 6.71
N GLY A 92 -12.86 -20.86 7.86
CA GLY A 92 -13.65 -21.83 8.64
C GLY A 92 -14.97 -21.22 9.14
N PRO A 93 -16.05 -22.03 9.29
CA PRO A 93 -17.34 -21.54 9.78
C PRO A 93 -17.30 -21.07 11.24
N ASP A 94 -16.24 -21.40 11.98
CA ASP A 94 -15.97 -20.92 13.33
C ASP A 94 -15.25 -19.56 13.35
N ALA A 95 -14.90 -18.98 12.19
CA ALA A 95 -14.39 -17.63 12.06
C ALA A 95 -15.52 -16.59 12.23
N VAL A 96 -15.70 -16.11 13.45
CA VAL A 96 -16.83 -15.22 13.83
C VAL A 96 -16.38 -13.83 14.26
N GLU A 97 -15.07 -13.56 14.25
CA GLU A 97 -14.47 -12.27 14.60
C GLU A 97 -13.46 -11.85 13.55
N LEU A 98 -13.53 -10.60 13.09
CA LEU A 98 -12.57 -9.95 12.20
C LEU A 98 -11.64 -9.03 13.00
N LEU A 99 -10.37 -9.00 12.58
CA LEU A 99 -9.36 -8.05 12.99
C LEU A 99 -8.76 -7.41 11.74
N ASP A 100 -8.88 -6.10 11.64
CA ASP A 100 -8.14 -5.29 10.67
C ASP A 100 -7.33 -4.21 11.40
N LEU A 101 -6.35 -3.63 10.70
CA LEU A 101 -5.55 -2.54 11.21
C LEU A 101 -5.94 -1.25 10.49
N THR A 102 -5.83 -0.13 11.21
CA THR A 102 -6.01 1.21 10.68
C THR A 102 -4.97 2.15 11.29
N GLY A 103 -5.08 3.45 11.07
CA GLY A 103 -4.16 4.40 11.64
C GLY A 103 -4.25 5.77 11.00
N ARG A 104 -3.25 6.58 11.32
CA ARG A 104 -2.92 7.85 10.69
C ARG A 104 -1.43 8.11 10.89
N TRP A 105 -0.89 9.15 10.28
CA TRP A 105 0.48 9.59 10.53
C TRP A 105 0.78 9.71 12.04
N CYS A 106 1.93 9.17 12.45
CA CYS A 106 2.37 9.01 13.85
C CYS A 106 1.53 8.09 14.74
N ARG A 107 0.51 7.39 14.21
CA ARG A 107 -0.33 6.42 14.94
C ARG A 107 -0.75 5.27 14.03
N GLU A 108 0.22 4.67 13.36
CA GLU A 108 0.04 3.59 12.41
C GLU A 108 -0.41 2.29 13.10
N ARG A 109 -1.07 1.42 12.33
CA ARG A 109 -1.37 0.00 12.67
C ARG A 109 -2.14 -0.21 13.98
N HIS A 110 -3.09 0.66 14.31
CA HIS A 110 -4.01 0.45 15.42
C HIS A 110 -5.05 -0.64 15.09
N PRO A 111 -5.27 -1.61 15.99
CA PRO A 111 -6.16 -2.73 15.74
C PRO A 111 -7.64 -2.35 15.88
N GLN A 112 -8.46 -2.92 15.01
CA GLN A 112 -9.92 -2.86 15.07
C GLN A 112 -10.49 -4.26 15.07
N ARG A 113 -11.32 -4.59 16.05
CA ARG A 113 -12.01 -5.89 16.15
C ARG A 113 -13.50 -5.72 15.99
N ARG A 114 -14.13 -6.66 15.28
CA ARG A 114 -15.57 -6.66 15.03
C ARG A 114 -16.10 -8.07 14.82
N PRO A 115 -17.37 -8.36 15.14
CA PRO A 115 -17.98 -9.63 14.77
C PRO A 115 -18.11 -9.74 13.24
N VAL A 116 -18.01 -10.96 12.71
CA VAL A 116 -18.40 -11.28 11.33
C VAL A 116 -19.93 -11.18 11.23
N GLN A 117 -20.41 -10.40 10.26
CA GLN A 117 -21.84 -10.23 9.97
C GLN A 117 -22.11 -10.62 8.52
N GLN A 118 -23.36 -10.92 8.20
CA GLN A 118 -23.79 -11.10 6.80
C GLN A 118 -23.59 -9.81 6.01
N GLY A 119 -23.12 -9.95 4.78
CA GLY A 119 -22.69 -8.85 3.92
C GLY A 119 -21.17 -8.69 3.88
N THR A 120 -20.74 -7.57 3.30
CA THR A 120 -19.32 -7.29 3.05
C THR A 120 -18.79 -6.21 3.99
N TRP A 121 -17.68 -6.50 4.65
CA TRP A 121 -16.83 -5.50 5.31
C TRP A 121 -15.61 -5.24 4.43
N VAL A 122 -15.33 -3.97 4.11
CA VAL A 122 -14.25 -3.58 3.21
C VAL A 122 -13.36 -2.52 3.86
N ARG A 123 -12.05 -2.71 3.74
CA ARG A 123 -11.02 -1.70 3.95
C ARG A 123 -10.50 -1.26 2.58
N THR A 124 -10.78 -0.01 2.21
CA THR A 124 -10.34 0.57 0.95
C THR A 124 -9.19 1.55 1.17
N GLY A 125 -8.07 1.38 0.46
CA GLY A 125 -6.98 2.34 0.37
C GLY A 125 -7.03 3.12 -0.95
N ARG A 126 -7.14 4.46 -0.88
CA ARG A 126 -7.21 5.37 -2.05
C ARG A 126 -6.10 6.41 -2.10
N HIS A 127 -4.98 6.10 -1.42
CA HIS A 127 -3.88 7.04 -1.28
C HIS A 127 -2.92 7.01 -2.47
N GLY A 128 -3.14 6.13 -3.45
CA GLY A 128 -2.20 5.71 -4.50
C GLY A 128 -0.86 5.19 -3.94
N ARG A 129 -0.85 4.93 -2.65
CA ARG A 129 0.14 4.22 -1.84
C ARG A 129 -0.61 3.33 -0.86
N THR A 130 0.08 2.51 -0.08
CA THR A 130 -0.54 1.67 0.94
C THR A 130 -1.42 2.49 1.91
N GLY A 131 -0.93 3.63 2.39
CA GLY A 131 -1.62 4.52 3.33
C GLY A 131 -1.41 4.13 4.80
N HIS A 132 -1.44 5.12 5.68
CA HIS A 132 -1.32 4.90 7.14
C HIS A 132 -2.52 4.14 7.74
N ASP A 133 -3.67 4.19 7.07
CA ASP A 133 -4.95 3.63 7.51
C ASP A 133 -5.26 2.25 6.88
N SER A 134 -4.40 1.75 6.00
CA SER A 134 -4.50 0.42 5.41
C SER A 134 -4.21 -0.68 6.43
N SER A 135 -4.79 -1.84 6.18
CA SER A 135 -4.60 -3.02 6.99
C SER A 135 -3.34 -3.77 6.59
N LEU A 136 -2.29 -3.75 7.43
CA LEU A 136 -1.11 -4.60 7.22
C LEU A 136 -1.45 -6.08 7.39
N LEU A 137 -2.39 -6.40 8.29
CA LEU A 137 -2.92 -7.74 8.48
C LEU A 137 -4.45 -7.67 8.49
N PHE A 138 -5.10 -8.45 7.63
CA PHE A 138 -6.55 -8.63 7.66
C PHE A 138 -6.86 -10.06 8.07
N ALA A 139 -7.51 -10.25 9.23
CA ALA A 139 -7.68 -11.56 9.83
C ALA A 139 -9.13 -11.86 10.21
N ALA A 140 -9.51 -13.13 10.07
CA ALA A 140 -10.74 -13.69 10.61
C ALA A 140 -10.38 -14.84 11.56
N GLY A 141 -11.10 -14.98 12.67
CA GLY A 141 -10.78 -16.02 13.65
C GLY A 141 -11.93 -16.38 14.58
N THR A 142 -11.67 -17.40 15.40
CA THR A 142 -12.60 -17.86 16.43
C THR A 142 -12.88 -16.78 17.46
N ALA A 143 -14.06 -16.79 18.08
CA ALA A 143 -14.44 -15.81 19.10
C ALA A 143 -13.33 -15.58 20.14
N GLY A 144 -12.89 -14.33 20.28
CA GLY A 144 -11.86 -13.92 21.22
C GLY A 144 -10.45 -14.41 20.88
N PHE A 145 -10.14 -14.81 19.64
CA PHE A 145 -8.77 -15.21 19.28
C PHE A 145 -7.73 -14.17 19.71
N GLY A 146 -6.60 -14.63 20.22
CA GLY A 146 -5.56 -13.78 20.78
C GLY A 146 -4.21 -14.01 20.13
N ASN A 147 -3.16 -13.53 20.79
CA ASN A 147 -1.79 -13.77 20.33
C ASN A 147 -1.44 -15.27 20.31
N ARG A 148 -1.84 -16.02 21.36
CA ARG A 148 -1.41 -17.41 21.57
C ARG A 148 -2.53 -18.45 21.55
N HIS A 149 -3.72 -18.07 21.10
CA HIS A 149 -4.88 -18.95 21.11
C HIS A 149 -5.92 -18.56 20.06
N GLY A 150 -6.75 -19.54 19.70
CA GLY A 150 -7.79 -19.40 18.69
C GLY A 150 -7.27 -19.74 17.31
N LYS A 151 -8.21 -20.12 16.43
CA LYS A 151 -7.90 -20.32 15.01
C LYS A 151 -7.98 -18.98 14.30
N VAL A 152 -7.00 -18.69 13.45
CA VAL A 152 -6.89 -17.45 12.70
C VAL A 152 -6.55 -17.78 11.26
N TRP A 153 -7.30 -17.18 10.35
CA TRP A 153 -6.99 -17.05 8.93
C TRP A 153 -6.65 -15.60 8.69
N ALA A 154 -5.49 -15.33 8.11
CA ALA A 154 -5.07 -13.97 7.85
C ALA A 154 -4.53 -13.80 6.45
N THR A 155 -4.77 -12.62 5.89
CA THR A 155 -4.29 -12.21 4.57
C THR A 155 -3.51 -10.90 4.66
N HIS A 156 -2.56 -10.74 3.75
CA HIS A 156 -1.85 -9.52 3.45
C HIS A 156 -1.76 -9.36 1.93
N LEU A 157 -2.21 -8.23 1.39
CA LEU A 157 -2.06 -7.91 -0.03
C LEU A 157 -0.74 -7.16 -0.24
N ALA A 158 0.19 -7.76 -0.97
CA ALA A 158 1.51 -7.21 -1.28
C ALA A 158 1.44 -6.16 -2.40
N TRP A 159 0.78 -5.04 -2.11
CA TRP A 159 0.57 -3.96 -3.06
C TRP A 159 0.77 -2.58 -2.44
N SER A 160 1.64 -1.79 -3.06
CA SER A 160 1.92 -0.41 -2.65
C SER A 160 1.08 0.63 -3.39
N GLY A 161 -0.01 0.26 -4.05
CA GLY A 161 -0.93 1.20 -4.72
C GLY A 161 -2.34 1.19 -4.10
N ASN A 162 -3.33 1.67 -4.85
CA ASN A 162 -4.74 1.59 -4.43
C ASN A 162 -5.19 0.13 -4.30
N HIS A 163 -5.90 -0.21 -3.23
CA HIS A 163 -6.32 -1.58 -2.97
C HIS A 163 -7.56 -1.68 -2.09
N GLU A 164 -8.16 -2.86 -2.09
CA GLU A 164 -9.19 -3.26 -1.14
C GLU A 164 -8.80 -4.58 -0.47
N GLN A 165 -9.13 -4.68 0.82
CA GLN A 165 -9.13 -5.92 1.59
C GLN A 165 -10.51 -6.08 2.21
N PHE A 166 -11.08 -7.27 2.14
CA PHE A 166 -12.47 -7.47 2.50
C PHE A 166 -12.76 -8.82 3.13
N ALA A 167 -13.85 -8.85 3.89
CA ALA A 167 -14.53 -10.06 4.34
C ALA A 167 -15.96 -10.04 3.79
N ASP A 168 -16.40 -11.12 3.17
CA ASP A 168 -17.76 -11.28 2.68
C ASP A 168 -18.41 -12.52 3.29
N THR A 169 -19.59 -12.35 3.89
CA THR A 169 -20.39 -13.45 4.40
C THR A 169 -21.73 -13.51 3.69
N VAL A 170 -21.92 -14.55 2.89
CA VAL A 170 -23.16 -14.78 2.14
C VAL A 170 -24.26 -15.33 3.04
N ALA A 171 -25.52 -15.26 2.59
CA ALA A 171 -26.69 -15.63 3.38
C ALA A 171 -26.72 -17.11 3.85
N ASP A 172 -25.96 -17.99 3.21
CA ASP A 172 -25.81 -19.40 3.62
C ASP A 172 -24.71 -19.63 4.68
N GLY A 173 -24.09 -18.56 5.18
CA GLY A 173 -23.13 -18.59 6.28
C GLY A 173 -21.68 -18.83 5.88
N ARG A 174 -21.38 -18.99 4.59
CA ARG A 174 -19.99 -19.04 4.12
C ARG A 174 -19.35 -17.67 4.20
N THR A 175 -18.16 -17.60 4.81
CA THR A 175 -17.33 -16.41 4.89
C THR A 175 -16.07 -16.58 4.06
N MET A 176 -15.68 -15.51 3.38
CA MET A 176 -14.45 -15.42 2.59
C MET A 176 -13.71 -14.16 3.00
N ILE A 177 -12.38 -14.21 2.96
CA ILE A 177 -11.52 -13.03 3.06
C ILE A 177 -10.66 -12.92 1.81
N GLY A 178 -10.30 -11.71 1.42
CA GLY A 178 -9.53 -11.49 0.20
C GLY A 178 -9.11 -10.06 0.02
N GLY A 179 -8.54 -9.79 -1.15
CA GLY A 179 -8.17 -8.46 -1.56
C GLY A 179 -7.98 -8.36 -3.07
N SER A 180 -8.01 -7.12 -3.54
CA SER A 180 -7.85 -6.75 -4.94
C SER A 180 -7.08 -5.43 -5.04
N GLU A 181 -6.38 -5.24 -6.15
CA GLU A 181 -6.01 -3.89 -6.55
C GLU A 181 -7.27 -3.11 -6.88
N LEU A 182 -7.33 -1.85 -6.43
CA LEU A 182 -8.44 -0.96 -6.73
C LEU A 182 -8.07 -0.14 -7.96
N LEU A 183 -8.54 -0.60 -9.11
CA LEU A 183 -8.34 0.04 -10.40
C LEU A 183 -9.27 1.24 -10.58
N GLY A 184 -8.72 2.32 -11.14
CA GLY A 184 -9.44 3.48 -11.61
C GLY A 184 -10.09 3.24 -12.98
N PRO A 185 -10.93 4.19 -13.43
CA PRO A 185 -11.61 4.08 -14.72
C PRO A 185 -10.63 3.90 -15.88
N ALA A 186 -10.82 2.83 -16.65
CA ALA A 186 -9.99 2.48 -17.82
C ALA A 186 -8.47 2.45 -17.53
N GLU A 187 -8.08 2.20 -16.28
CA GLU A 187 -6.68 2.13 -15.87
C GLU A 187 -5.97 0.92 -16.50
N VAL A 188 -6.66 -0.22 -16.55
CA VAL A 188 -6.18 -1.44 -17.21
C VAL A 188 -7.11 -1.79 -18.37
N VAL A 189 -6.58 -1.67 -19.58
CA VAL A 189 -7.24 -2.09 -20.82
C VAL A 189 -6.32 -3.05 -21.55
N LEU A 190 -6.65 -4.34 -21.51
CA LEU A 190 -5.88 -5.42 -22.11
C LEU A 190 -6.15 -5.48 -23.60
N GLN A 191 -5.13 -5.21 -24.43
CA GLN A 191 -5.18 -5.52 -25.86
C GLN A 191 -5.26 -7.03 -26.09
N PRO A 192 -5.67 -7.49 -27.28
CA PRO A 192 -5.58 -8.91 -27.64
C PRO A 192 -4.19 -9.49 -27.37
N GLY A 193 -4.14 -10.56 -26.57
CA GLY A 193 -2.90 -11.22 -26.14
C GLY A 193 -2.20 -10.61 -24.93
N GLU A 194 -2.62 -9.43 -24.45
CA GLU A 194 -2.09 -8.85 -23.21
C GLU A 194 -2.71 -9.48 -21.97
N GLY A 195 -1.98 -9.40 -20.86
CA GLY A 195 -2.44 -9.90 -19.58
C GLY A 195 -2.15 -8.95 -18.42
N TYR A 196 -2.95 -9.11 -17.37
CA TYR A 196 -2.79 -8.45 -16.08
C TYR A 196 -2.58 -9.51 -15.01
N THR A 197 -1.60 -9.29 -14.13
CA THR A 197 -1.36 -10.14 -12.96
C THR A 197 -1.66 -9.37 -11.69
N THR A 198 -2.45 -9.95 -10.80
CA THR A 198 -2.76 -9.34 -9.51
C THR A 198 -1.50 -9.14 -8.67
N PRO A 199 -1.52 -8.19 -7.72
CA PRO A 199 -0.60 -8.25 -6.59
C PRO A 199 -0.70 -9.61 -5.88
N ALA A 200 0.39 -10.03 -5.24
CA ALA A 200 0.35 -11.26 -4.44
C ALA A 200 -0.56 -11.07 -3.23
N LEU A 201 -1.44 -12.04 -2.98
CA LEU A 201 -2.11 -12.20 -1.71
C LEU A 201 -1.34 -13.25 -0.91
N PHE A 202 -0.75 -12.85 0.21
CA PHE A 202 -0.17 -13.76 1.17
C PHE A 202 -1.22 -14.16 2.19
N ALA A 203 -1.37 -15.46 2.44
CA ALA A 203 -2.34 -16.02 3.37
C ALA A 203 -1.66 -16.98 4.35
N ALA A 204 -2.07 -16.91 5.62
CA ALA A 204 -1.59 -17.77 6.68
C ALA A 204 -2.77 -18.32 7.49
N TYR A 205 -2.60 -19.54 8.00
CA TYR A 205 -3.49 -20.15 8.96
C TYR A 205 -2.70 -20.52 10.22
N SER A 206 -3.32 -20.30 11.38
CA SER A 206 -2.78 -20.79 12.65
C SER A 206 -3.91 -21.23 13.58
N ASP A 207 -3.71 -22.34 14.29
CA ASP A 207 -4.50 -22.76 15.45
C ASP A 207 -3.91 -22.28 16.79
N ARG A 208 -2.80 -21.53 16.74
CA ARG A 208 -2.07 -20.98 17.90
C ARG A 208 -2.19 -19.45 18.00
N GLY A 209 -3.23 -18.85 17.43
CA GLY A 209 -3.44 -17.40 17.44
C GLY A 209 -2.52 -16.64 16.48
N LEU A 210 -2.37 -15.33 16.72
CA LEU A 210 -1.57 -14.43 15.87
C LEU A 210 -0.08 -14.75 15.88
N ASP A 211 0.48 -15.33 16.95
CA ASP A 211 1.90 -15.68 17.03
C ASP A 211 2.27 -16.68 15.92
N GLY A 212 1.41 -17.67 15.64
CA GLY A 212 1.65 -18.60 14.53
C GLY A 212 1.45 -17.99 13.14
N ILE A 213 0.63 -16.93 13.02
CA ILE A 213 0.55 -16.13 11.79
C ILE A 213 1.86 -15.39 11.57
N SER A 214 2.39 -14.73 12.61
CA SER A 214 3.67 -14.03 12.55
C SER A 214 4.83 -14.97 12.25
N GLU A 215 4.86 -16.17 12.84
CA GLU A 215 5.86 -17.20 12.54
C GLU A 215 5.89 -17.58 11.04
N ALA A 216 4.72 -17.68 10.39
CA ALA A 216 4.64 -17.97 8.95
C ALA A 216 5.23 -16.83 8.10
N PHE A 217 4.87 -15.57 8.39
CA PHE A 217 5.46 -14.41 7.73
C PHE A 217 6.97 -14.31 7.97
N TYR A 218 7.42 -14.48 9.21
CA TYR A 218 8.83 -14.37 9.56
C TYR A 218 9.67 -15.46 8.90
N SER A 219 9.15 -16.69 8.85
CA SER A 219 9.80 -17.79 8.14
C SER A 219 9.99 -17.46 6.66
N TRP A 220 8.95 -16.91 6.02
CA TRP A 220 9.05 -16.44 4.64
C TRP A 220 10.11 -15.34 4.48
N PHE A 221 10.02 -14.26 5.28
CA PHE A 221 10.98 -13.15 5.23
C PHE A 221 12.42 -13.61 5.36
N ARG A 222 12.68 -14.51 6.32
CA ARG A 222 14.00 -15.05 6.63
C ARG A 222 14.50 -16.09 5.63
N SER A 223 13.62 -16.63 4.79
CA SER A 223 13.97 -17.53 3.69
C SER A 223 14.36 -16.81 2.40
N ARG A 224 14.09 -15.51 2.29
CA ARG A 224 14.35 -14.76 1.06
C ARG A 224 15.86 -14.71 0.78
N PRO A 225 16.30 -14.87 -0.48
CA PRO A 225 17.72 -14.86 -0.83
C PRO A 225 18.47 -13.59 -0.41
N HIS A 226 17.76 -12.47 -0.35
CA HIS A 226 18.30 -11.15 0.02
C HIS A 226 18.07 -10.79 1.50
N HIS A 227 17.54 -11.70 2.33
CA HIS A 227 17.35 -11.42 3.75
C HIS A 227 18.66 -11.58 4.51
N VAL A 228 18.96 -10.57 5.35
CA VAL A 228 20.22 -10.49 6.08
C VAL A 228 20.03 -11.14 7.46
N LEU A 229 20.37 -12.43 7.59
CA LEU A 229 20.39 -13.12 8.89
C LEU A 229 21.72 -12.95 9.60
N PRO A 230 21.76 -12.71 10.93
CA PRO A 230 22.97 -12.94 11.72
C PRO A 230 23.37 -14.42 11.62
N ALA A 231 24.64 -14.69 11.31
CA ALA A 231 25.24 -15.99 10.98
C ALA A 231 24.97 -17.17 11.95
N ALA A 232 24.48 -16.93 13.16
CA ALA A 232 24.61 -17.88 14.27
C ALA A 232 23.44 -18.86 14.48
N SER A 233 22.31 -18.76 13.76
CA SER A 233 21.09 -19.51 14.16
C SER A 233 20.48 -20.51 13.18
N THR A 234 20.89 -20.57 11.89
CA THR A 234 20.13 -21.35 10.89
C THR A 234 20.94 -22.13 9.84
N GLY A 235 22.27 -22.01 9.78
CA GLY A 235 23.08 -22.72 8.78
C GLY A 235 22.92 -22.24 7.33
N LEU A 236 22.34 -21.05 7.11
CA LEU A 236 22.26 -20.34 5.83
C LEU A 236 23.40 -19.30 5.71
N PRO A 237 23.79 -18.84 4.49
CA PRO A 237 24.88 -17.89 4.30
C PRO A 237 24.69 -16.62 5.14
N ALA A 238 25.75 -16.26 5.87
CA ALA A 238 25.77 -15.20 6.87
C ALA A 238 25.50 -13.80 6.27
N GLY A 239 24.56 -13.06 6.89
CA GLY A 239 24.41 -11.62 6.75
C GLY A 239 25.05 -10.83 7.90
N LYS A 240 25.36 -9.55 7.67
CA LYS A 240 25.86 -8.59 8.67
C LYS A 240 24.67 -8.10 9.54
N PRO A 241 24.80 -7.99 10.88
CA PRO A 241 23.81 -7.25 11.67
C PRO A 241 23.54 -5.86 11.09
N ARG A 242 22.30 -5.39 11.15
CA ARG A 242 21.96 -4.05 10.63
C ARG A 242 22.68 -2.99 11.47
N PRO A 243 23.38 -2.02 10.85
CA PRO A 243 24.10 -0.98 11.57
C PRO A 243 23.22 -0.17 12.52
N VAL A 244 23.76 0.18 13.69
CA VAL A 244 23.21 1.27 14.52
C VAL A 244 23.36 2.58 13.76
N VAL A 245 22.26 3.30 13.58
CA VAL A 245 22.17 4.48 12.72
C VAL A 245 22.01 5.76 13.56
N LEU A 246 22.76 6.80 13.19
CA LEU A 246 22.40 8.19 13.49
C LEU A 246 21.86 8.85 12.22
N ASN A 247 20.68 9.45 12.32
CA ASN A 247 20.07 10.22 11.24
C ASN A 247 20.01 11.70 11.64
N THR A 248 20.35 12.60 10.72
CA THR A 248 20.52 14.03 11.02
C THR A 248 19.20 14.83 11.07
N TRP A 249 18.06 14.26 10.64
CA TRP A 249 16.82 15.01 10.43
C TRP A 249 16.38 15.84 11.64
N GLU A 250 16.09 15.19 12.77
CA GLU A 250 15.62 15.90 13.97
C GLU A 250 16.74 16.65 14.71
N ALA A 251 18.01 16.44 14.31
CA ALA A 251 19.16 17.11 14.91
C ALA A 251 19.37 18.50 14.30
N VAL A 252 19.29 18.62 12.97
CA VAL A 252 19.63 19.87 12.25
C VAL A 252 18.56 20.36 11.27
N TYR A 253 17.57 19.52 10.92
CA TYR A 253 16.63 19.78 9.83
C TYR A 253 17.38 20.29 8.59
N PHE A 254 16.99 21.43 8.02
CA PHE A 254 17.65 22.02 6.85
C PHE A 254 18.91 22.84 7.18
N ASP A 255 19.28 23.10 8.45
CA ASP A 255 20.43 23.92 8.84
C ASP A 255 21.77 23.16 8.74
N HIS A 256 22.07 22.64 7.54
CA HIS A 256 23.29 21.93 7.24
C HIS A 256 24.52 22.86 7.28
N LYS A 257 25.47 22.51 8.15
CA LYS A 257 26.80 23.13 8.26
C LYS A 257 27.83 22.01 8.37
N LEU A 258 28.82 21.98 7.49
CA LEU A 258 29.79 20.88 7.40
C LEU A 258 30.47 20.61 8.75
N ASP A 259 31.02 21.65 9.41
CA ASP A 259 31.70 21.51 10.70
C ASP A 259 30.79 20.90 11.78
N THR A 260 29.53 21.33 11.84
CA THR A 260 28.53 20.79 12.79
C THR A 260 28.20 19.32 12.49
N LEU A 261 28.14 18.94 11.21
CA LEU A 261 27.88 17.56 10.80
C LEU A 261 29.08 16.64 11.07
N ILE A 262 30.31 17.15 10.93
CA ILE A 262 31.54 16.43 11.30
C ILE A 262 31.60 16.24 12.82
N GLU A 263 31.35 17.28 13.62
CA GLU A 263 31.28 17.17 15.09
C GLU A 263 30.22 16.14 15.54
N LEU A 264 29.07 16.11 14.86
CA LEU A 264 28.02 15.13 15.11
C LEU A 264 28.47 13.71 14.73
N ALA A 265 29.21 13.54 13.62
CA ALA A 265 29.75 12.26 13.21
C ALA A 265 30.84 11.74 14.17
N GLU A 266 31.72 12.63 14.65
CA GLU A 266 32.72 12.32 15.69
C GLU A 266 32.03 11.83 16.97
N SER A 267 31.03 12.58 17.45
CA SER A 267 30.23 12.21 18.61
C SER A 267 29.50 10.88 18.43
N ALA A 268 28.98 10.63 17.22
CA ALA A 268 28.32 9.37 16.88
C ALA A 268 29.30 8.19 16.96
N ALA A 269 30.51 8.36 16.43
CA ALA A 269 31.55 7.34 16.45
C ALA A 269 32.00 7.01 17.87
N GLU A 270 32.14 8.01 18.75
CA GLU A 270 32.45 7.80 20.17
C GLU A 270 31.39 6.96 20.89
N LEU A 271 30.13 7.08 20.49
CA LEU A 271 29.01 6.28 21.01
C LEU A 271 28.91 4.87 20.39
N GLY A 272 29.72 4.57 19.36
CA GLY A 272 29.69 3.30 18.64
C GLY A 272 28.59 3.20 17.59
N VAL A 273 28.11 4.33 17.06
CA VAL A 273 27.25 4.36 15.87
C VAL A 273 28.03 3.78 14.69
N GLU A 274 27.36 3.01 13.84
CA GLU A 274 27.97 2.28 12.72
C GLU A 274 27.60 2.89 11.37
N ARG A 275 26.58 3.75 11.32
CA ARG A 275 26.11 4.42 10.10
C ARG A 275 25.61 5.84 10.40
N PHE A 276 26.07 6.80 9.60
CA PHE A 276 25.64 8.20 9.63
C PHE A 276 24.80 8.51 8.38
N VAL A 277 23.59 9.03 8.57
CA VAL A 277 22.65 9.32 7.48
C VAL A 277 22.37 10.81 7.40
N LEU A 278 22.82 11.43 6.30
CA LEU A 278 22.46 12.79 5.95
C LEU A 278 21.03 12.81 5.38
N ASP A 279 20.10 13.45 6.09
CA ASP A 279 18.69 13.53 5.72
C ASP A 279 18.40 14.72 4.76
N ASP A 280 17.12 15.09 4.58
CA ASP A 280 16.64 16.10 3.62
C ASP A 280 17.41 17.45 3.71
N GLY A 281 17.60 18.13 2.57
CA GLY A 281 18.25 19.44 2.49
C GLY A 281 19.67 19.48 1.89
N TRP A 282 20.16 18.37 1.35
CA TRP A 282 21.51 18.29 0.75
C TRP A 282 21.55 18.69 -0.75
N PHE A 283 20.41 18.71 -1.43
CA PHE A 283 20.30 18.90 -2.87
C PHE A 283 19.83 20.31 -3.27
N ARG A 284 20.03 20.66 -4.54
CA ARG A 284 19.86 22.01 -5.08
C ARG A 284 18.52 22.64 -4.70
N GLY A 285 18.59 23.83 -4.12
CA GLY A 285 17.41 24.64 -3.78
C GLY A 285 16.61 24.15 -2.57
N ARG A 286 17.02 23.06 -1.93
CA ARG A 286 16.31 22.45 -0.80
C ARG A 286 16.73 23.06 0.55
N ARG A 287 16.22 24.26 0.84
CA ARG A 287 16.45 24.94 2.14
C ARG A 287 15.23 24.91 3.07
N ASP A 288 14.10 24.49 2.54
CA ASP A 288 12.84 24.19 3.22
C ASP A 288 12.08 23.11 2.42
N ASP A 289 10.84 22.80 2.80
CA ASP A 289 10.00 21.83 2.10
C ASP A 289 9.18 22.41 0.93
N HIS A 290 9.41 23.67 0.53
CA HIS A 290 8.70 24.33 -0.56
C HIS A 290 9.39 24.22 -1.94
N ALA A 291 10.67 23.84 -1.98
CA ALA A 291 11.47 23.85 -3.21
C ALA A 291 12.42 22.64 -3.34
N GLY A 292 12.98 22.47 -4.54
CA GLY A 292 14.09 21.58 -4.84
C GLY A 292 13.75 20.11 -5.17
N LEU A 293 12.59 19.57 -4.75
CA LEU A 293 12.27 18.17 -5.09
C LEU A 293 12.25 17.97 -6.59
N GLY A 294 12.91 16.89 -7.01
CA GLY A 294 13.15 16.56 -8.40
C GLY A 294 14.57 16.90 -8.87
N ASP A 295 15.22 17.91 -8.29
CA ASP A 295 16.58 18.33 -8.65
C ASP A 295 17.63 17.59 -7.81
N TRP A 296 17.79 16.29 -8.04
CA TRP A 296 18.70 15.39 -7.31
C TRP A 296 20.18 15.61 -7.65
N TYR A 297 20.66 16.84 -7.50
CA TYR A 297 22.06 17.26 -7.60
C TYR A 297 22.51 17.78 -6.25
N VAL A 298 23.76 17.51 -5.88
CA VAL A 298 24.36 18.14 -4.69
C VAL A 298 24.31 19.66 -4.86
N ASP A 299 23.83 20.37 -3.85
CA ASP A 299 23.78 21.84 -3.89
C ASP A 299 25.20 22.41 -3.78
N GLU A 300 25.73 22.98 -4.86
CA GLU A 300 27.12 23.48 -4.89
C GLU A 300 27.32 24.76 -4.08
N THR A 301 26.25 25.48 -3.74
CA THR A 301 26.35 26.65 -2.87
C THR A 301 26.48 26.25 -1.40
N LEU A 302 25.85 25.13 -1.03
CA LEU A 302 25.90 24.56 0.31
C LEU A 302 27.11 23.62 0.48
N TRP A 303 27.47 22.89 -0.57
CA TRP A 303 28.51 21.87 -0.64
C TRP A 303 29.48 22.18 -1.78
N PRO A 304 30.33 23.21 -1.66
CA PRO A 304 31.23 23.66 -2.73
C PRO A 304 32.21 22.57 -3.20
N ASP A 305 32.59 21.66 -2.31
CA ASP A 305 33.47 20.52 -2.60
C ASP A 305 32.69 19.19 -2.73
N GLY A 306 31.38 19.27 -2.95
CA GLY A 306 30.47 18.13 -2.94
C GLY A 306 30.27 17.52 -1.55
N LEU A 307 29.73 16.30 -1.50
CA LEU A 307 29.53 15.57 -0.24
C LEU A 307 30.82 14.87 0.25
N THR A 308 31.86 14.83 -0.58
CA THR A 308 33.12 14.10 -0.32
C THR A 308 33.73 14.41 1.05
N PRO A 309 33.87 15.68 1.51
CA PRO A 309 34.47 15.95 2.81
C PRO A 309 33.72 15.31 3.98
N LEU A 310 32.38 15.32 3.95
CA LEU A 310 31.56 14.69 4.97
C LEU A 310 31.65 13.16 4.90
N ILE A 311 31.60 12.60 3.69
CA ILE A 311 31.70 11.15 3.47
C ILE A 311 33.05 10.63 3.98
N GLU A 312 34.15 11.32 3.64
CA GLU A 312 35.49 10.95 4.09
C GLU A 312 35.63 11.06 5.61
N ALA A 313 35.10 12.11 6.23
CA ALA A 313 35.09 12.25 7.69
C ALA A 313 34.35 11.06 8.35
N VAL A 314 33.11 10.78 7.92
CA VAL A 314 32.30 9.65 8.41
C VAL A 314 33.03 8.31 8.23
N ASN A 315 33.60 8.07 7.04
CA ASN A 315 34.32 6.82 6.75
C ASN A 315 35.63 6.71 7.53
N SER A 316 36.32 7.81 7.83
CA SER A 316 37.56 7.83 8.63
C SER A 316 37.33 7.36 10.07
N HIS A 317 36.11 7.53 10.58
CA HIS A 317 35.65 7.00 11.87
C HIS A 317 35.11 5.57 11.79
N GLY A 318 35.23 4.90 10.64
CA GLY A 318 34.78 3.52 10.44
C GLY A 318 33.26 3.36 10.28
N MET A 319 32.51 4.46 10.11
CA MET A 319 31.07 4.43 9.88
C MET A 319 30.71 4.36 8.39
N GLU A 320 29.58 3.73 8.08
CA GLU A 320 28.93 3.80 6.77
C GLU A 320 28.26 5.17 6.57
N PHE A 321 28.30 5.70 5.35
CA PHE A 321 27.54 6.89 4.99
C PHE A 321 26.23 6.50 4.30
N GLY A 322 25.14 7.17 4.68
CA GLY A 322 23.82 7.04 4.06
C GLY A 322 23.21 8.38 3.70
N LEU A 323 22.24 8.35 2.79
CA LEU A 323 21.62 9.55 2.22
C LEU A 323 20.10 9.40 2.09
N TRP A 324 19.37 10.50 2.30
CA TRP A 324 17.93 10.57 2.06
C TRP A 324 17.59 11.01 0.62
N VAL A 325 16.54 10.42 0.04
CA VAL A 325 15.97 10.81 -1.26
C VAL A 325 14.45 10.65 -1.26
N GLU A 326 13.73 11.42 -2.09
CA GLU A 326 12.27 11.30 -2.30
C GLU A 326 11.93 11.31 -3.81
N PRO A 327 12.41 10.31 -4.59
CA PRO A 327 12.55 10.43 -6.05
C PRO A 327 11.23 10.47 -6.83
N GLU A 328 10.11 10.20 -6.16
CA GLU A 328 8.77 10.16 -6.74
C GLU A 328 8.08 11.55 -6.73
N MET A 329 8.74 12.58 -6.20
CA MET A 329 8.14 13.89 -5.95
C MET A 329 8.86 15.02 -6.67
N VAL A 330 8.15 16.13 -6.85
CA VAL A 330 8.64 17.32 -7.53
C VAL A 330 8.03 18.59 -6.94
N ASN A 331 8.83 19.62 -6.68
CA ASN A 331 8.32 20.96 -6.35
C ASN A 331 8.15 21.78 -7.63
N LEU A 332 7.15 22.67 -7.70
CA LEU A 332 7.04 23.60 -8.85
C LEU A 332 8.24 24.56 -8.92
N ASP A 333 8.80 24.91 -7.77
CA ASP A 333 10.08 25.60 -7.69
C ASP A 333 11.24 24.59 -7.73
N SER A 334 11.45 24.02 -8.92
CA SER A 334 12.58 23.16 -9.29
C SER A 334 12.92 23.38 -10.77
N ASP A 335 14.17 23.13 -11.15
CA ASP A 335 14.61 23.18 -12.53
C ASP A 335 13.91 22.12 -13.38
N VAL A 336 13.73 20.90 -12.84
CA VAL A 336 13.01 19.84 -13.53
C VAL A 336 11.55 20.22 -13.82
N ALA A 337 10.81 20.83 -12.88
CA ALA A 337 9.43 21.26 -13.13
C ALA A 337 9.37 22.42 -14.14
N ARG A 338 10.36 23.32 -14.12
CA ARG A 338 10.45 24.41 -15.10
C ARG A 338 10.73 23.87 -16.51
N ALA A 339 11.66 22.94 -16.65
CA ALA A 339 12.08 22.36 -17.92
C ALA A 339 11.08 21.34 -18.48
N HIS A 340 10.51 20.51 -17.61
CA HIS A 340 9.63 19.40 -17.95
C HIS A 340 8.29 19.48 -17.18
N PRO A 341 7.46 20.50 -17.45
CA PRO A 341 6.16 20.63 -16.80
C PRO A 341 5.17 19.51 -17.16
N ASP A 342 5.45 18.77 -18.23
CA ASP A 342 4.75 17.57 -18.69
C ASP A 342 5.12 16.30 -17.91
N TRP A 343 6.18 16.33 -17.09
CA TRP A 343 6.56 15.22 -16.20
C TRP A 343 5.82 15.26 -14.86
N ILE A 344 4.96 16.24 -14.63
CA ILE A 344 4.13 16.29 -13.42
C ILE A 344 2.85 15.51 -13.72
N VAL A 345 2.54 14.54 -12.87
CA VAL A 345 1.30 13.76 -12.94
C VAL A 345 0.10 14.70 -12.98
N GLY A 346 -0.91 14.36 -13.78
CA GLY A 346 -2.10 15.21 -13.91
C GLY A 346 -3.37 14.47 -14.32
N PRO A 347 -4.53 14.94 -13.86
CA PRO A 347 -5.83 14.42 -14.29
C PRO A 347 -6.26 14.94 -15.68
N ALA A 348 -5.47 15.83 -16.28
CA ALA A 348 -5.66 16.36 -17.63
C ALA A 348 -4.54 15.83 -18.55
N ALA A 349 -4.88 15.56 -19.80
CA ALA A 349 -3.90 15.12 -20.80
C ALA A 349 -2.91 16.24 -21.21
N LEU A 350 -3.31 17.50 -21.02
CA LEU A 350 -2.46 18.66 -21.28
C LEU A 350 -1.65 19.01 -20.02
N SER A 351 -0.42 19.47 -20.24
CA SER A 351 0.40 20.04 -19.17
C SER A 351 -0.30 21.24 -18.52
N HIS A 352 0.03 21.50 -17.25
CA HIS A 352 -0.51 22.66 -16.53
C HIS A 352 -0.10 24.01 -17.14
N LYS A 353 0.99 24.06 -17.93
CA LYS A 353 1.36 25.26 -18.70
C LYS A 353 0.52 25.46 -19.97
N ASP A 354 -0.08 24.40 -20.47
CA ASP A 354 -0.85 24.38 -21.72
C ASP A 354 -2.38 24.37 -21.48
N GLY A 355 -2.82 24.89 -20.33
CA GLY A 355 -4.24 24.94 -19.95
C GLY A 355 -4.78 23.66 -19.28
N GLY A 356 -3.92 22.68 -19.00
CA GLY A 356 -4.22 21.61 -18.05
C GLY A 356 -4.29 22.12 -16.60
N ARG A 357 -4.61 21.23 -15.66
CA ARG A 357 -4.61 21.55 -14.23
C ARG A 357 -3.64 20.64 -13.47
N LEU A 358 -3.01 21.19 -12.44
CA LEU A 358 -2.24 20.41 -11.48
C LEU A 358 -3.17 19.59 -10.57
N PRO A 359 -2.71 18.43 -10.06
CA PRO A 359 -3.31 17.78 -8.90
C PRO A 359 -3.27 18.69 -7.67
N LEU A 360 -4.13 18.41 -6.69
CA LEU A 360 -4.06 19.06 -5.37
C LEU A 360 -2.65 19.01 -4.79
N GLU A 361 -2.14 20.18 -4.41
CA GLU A 361 -0.88 20.33 -3.69
C GLU A 361 -1.01 19.76 -2.27
N TRP A 362 0.03 19.09 -1.80
CA TRP A 362 0.18 18.68 -0.41
C TRP A 362 1.65 18.71 -0.06
N ARG A 363 2.01 19.36 1.07
CA ARG A 363 3.38 19.56 1.52
C ARG A 363 4.19 20.29 0.44
N HIS A 364 3.54 21.24 -0.23
CA HIS A 364 4.14 22.10 -1.25
C HIS A 364 4.77 21.37 -2.45
N GLN A 365 4.44 20.09 -2.64
CA GLN A 365 5.01 19.23 -3.67
C GLN A 365 3.92 18.55 -4.52
N HIS A 366 4.29 18.11 -5.71
CA HIS A 366 3.54 17.28 -6.64
C HIS A 366 4.28 15.95 -6.88
N ILE A 367 3.73 15.10 -7.75
CA ILE A 367 4.27 13.78 -8.08
C ILE A 367 4.90 13.84 -9.46
N ILE A 368 6.07 13.24 -9.59
CA ILE A 368 6.70 13.02 -10.90
C ILE A 368 6.06 11.79 -11.57
N ASP A 369 5.69 11.93 -12.84
CA ASP A 369 5.03 10.90 -13.62
C ASP A 369 6.03 9.84 -14.08
N LEU A 370 6.19 8.78 -13.28
CA LEU A 370 7.11 7.69 -13.58
C LEU A 370 6.60 6.78 -14.69
N VAL A 371 5.35 6.96 -15.15
CA VAL A 371 4.83 6.30 -16.34
C VAL A 371 5.44 6.92 -17.60
N ASN A 372 5.81 8.20 -17.56
CA ASN A 372 6.58 8.85 -18.62
C ASN A 372 8.00 8.26 -18.65
N PRO A 373 8.43 7.59 -19.75
CA PRO A 373 9.73 6.95 -19.82
C PRO A 373 10.92 7.91 -19.64
N ALA A 374 10.78 9.16 -20.08
CA ALA A 374 11.85 10.16 -19.96
C ALA A 374 12.02 10.63 -18.51
N ALA A 375 10.91 10.84 -17.80
CA ALA A 375 10.93 11.17 -16.37
C ALA A 375 11.49 10.01 -15.55
N TRP A 376 11.07 8.77 -15.85
CA TRP A 376 11.60 7.57 -15.20
C TRP A 376 13.11 7.44 -15.39
N GLN A 377 13.59 7.60 -16.63
CA GLN A 377 15.01 7.51 -16.97
C GLN A 377 15.82 8.60 -16.26
N TYR A 378 15.32 9.83 -16.25
CA TYR A 378 15.95 10.93 -15.52
C TYR A 378 16.12 10.61 -14.05
N VAL A 379 15.05 10.17 -13.37
CA VAL A 379 15.10 9.82 -11.95
C VAL A 379 16.11 8.70 -11.70
N PHE A 380 16.07 7.63 -12.50
CA PHE A 380 17.03 6.54 -12.40
C PHE A 380 18.47 7.05 -12.54
N GLU A 381 18.78 7.79 -13.61
CA GLU A 381 20.14 8.30 -13.88
C GLU A 381 20.65 9.23 -12.79
N ARG A 382 19.79 10.06 -12.19
CA ARG A 382 20.21 10.93 -11.08
C ARG A 382 20.59 10.12 -9.85
N ILE A 383 19.77 9.16 -9.45
CA ILE A 383 20.08 8.32 -8.27
C ILE A 383 21.26 7.38 -8.55
N ASP A 384 21.36 6.82 -9.76
CA ASP A 384 22.48 6.00 -10.20
C ASP A 384 23.81 6.77 -10.15
N ALA A 385 23.83 8.01 -10.66
CA ALA A 385 25.01 8.88 -10.59
C ALA A 385 25.40 9.19 -9.14
N LEU A 386 24.44 9.54 -8.27
CA LEU A 386 24.72 9.79 -6.84
C LEU A 386 25.40 8.58 -6.18
N LEU A 387 24.89 7.37 -6.43
CA LEU A 387 25.43 6.14 -5.85
C LEU A 387 26.77 5.71 -6.50
N GLY A 388 26.99 6.02 -7.77
CA GLY A 388 28.23 5.71 -8.48
C GLY A 388 29.38 6.68 -8.18
N GLU A 389 29.06 7.94 -7.90
CA GLU A 389 30.04 9.01 -7.66
C GLU A 389 30.41 9.16 -6.18
N ASN A 390 29.58 8.65 -5.26
CA ASN A 390 29.74 8.81 -3.82
C ASN A 390 29.77 7.45 -3.10
N ASN A 391 30.57 7.31 -2.04
CA ASN A 391 30.62 6.07 -1.25
C ASN A 391 29.41 5.92 -0.29
N ILE A 392 28.21 5.88 -0.86
CA ILE A 392 26.94 5.69 -0.14
C ILE A 392 26.69 4.20 0.04
N LYS A 393 26.33 3.77 1.25
CA LYS A 393 25.96 2.37 1.57
C LYS A 393 24.50 2.20 1.97
N TYR A 394 23.77 3.32 2.09
CA TYR A 394 22.41 3.31 2.57
C TYR A 394 21.59 4.44 1.94
N LEU A 395 20.41 4.11 1.42
CA LEU A 395 19.41 5.09 0.99
C LEU A 395 18.17 5.00 1.87
N LYS A 396 17.75 6.14 2.43
CA LYS A 396 16.41 6.33 2.99
C LYS A 396 15.52 6.90 1.88
N TRP A 397 14.66 6.06 1.31
CA TRP A 397 13.78 6.41 0.20
C TRP A 397 12.42 6.82 0.73
N ASP A 398 12.12 8.12 0.76
CA ASP A 398 10.87 8.67 1.25
C ASP A 398 9.83 8.89 0.15
N GLN A 399 8.59 9.13 0.59
CA GLN A 399 7.42 9.41 -0.24
C GLN A 399 6.38 10.11 0.66
N ASN A 400 6.30 11.44 0.63
CA ASN A 400 5.63 12.23 1.68
C ASN A 400 4.24 12.77 1.35
N ARG A 401 3.58 12.30 0.28
CA ARG A 401 2.19 12.66 -0.04
C ARG A 401 1.40 11.53 -0.67
N ASP A 402 0.08 11.67 -0.65
CA ASP A 402 -0.80 10.77 -1.41
C ASP A 402 -0.82 11.12 -2.91
N LEU A 403 -1.06 10.09 -3.71
CA LEU A 403 -1.20 10.10 -5.16
C LEU A 403 -2.66 10.39 -5.57
N ALA A 404 -3.20 11.49 -5.06
CA ALA A 404 -4.53 11.96 -5.46
C ALA A 404 -4.52 12.49 -6.90
N GLU A 405 -5.62 12.26 -7.63
CA GLU A 405 -5.82 12.73 -9.01
C GLU A 405 -4.75 12.25 -10.00
N HIS A 406 -4.19 11.06 -9.74
CA HIS A 406 -3.13 10.47 -10.55
C HIS A 406 -3.63 10.06 -11.93
N GLY A 407 -3.05 10.65 -12.97
CA GLY A 407 -3.39 10.32 -14.34
C GLY A 407 -2.21 10.45 -15.29
N HIS A 408 -2.26 9.66 -16.35
CA HIS A 408 -1.32 9.66 -17.46
C HIS A 408 -2.09 9.40 -18.76
N ALA A 409 -1.80 10.18 -19.81
CA ALA A 409 -2.44 10.04 -21.12
C ALA A 409 -3.98 9.93 -21.06
N GLY A 410 -4.62 10.73 -20.21
CA GLY A 410 -6.08 10.81 -20.06
C GLY A 410 -6.74 9.64 -19.32
N ARG A 411 -5.97 8.81 -18.60
CA ARG A 411 -6.47 7.67 -17.82
C ARG A 411 -5.91 7.71 -16.40
N ALA A 412 -6.59 7.03 -15.47
CA ALA A 412 -6.00 6.72 -14.17
C ALA A 412 -4.72 5.89 -14.36
N SER A 413 -3.70 6.11 -13.53
CA SER A 413 -2.38 5.53 -13.74
C SER A 413 -1.61 5.17 -12.46
N VAL A 414 -2.31 5.01 -11.34
CA VAL A 414 -1.73 4.53 -10.07
C VAL A 414 -1.11 3.13 -10.21
N HIS A 415 -1.74 2.23 -10.95
CA HIS A 415 -1.22 0.89 -11.27
C HIS A 415 0.16 1.00 -11.94
N ALA A 416 0.21 1.74 -13.06
CA ALA A 416 1.42 1.92 -13.85
C ALA A 416 2.50 2.68 -13.07
N GLN A 417 2.13 3.69 -12.27
CA GLN A 417 3.05 4.42 -11.39
C GLN A 417 3.67 3.49 -10.34
N THR A 418 2.86 2.65 -9.69
CA THR A 418 3.34 1.69 -8.68
C THR A 418 4.33 0.71 -9.30
N LEU A 419 4.03 0.16 -10.48
CA LEU A 419 4.95 -0.71 -11.21
C LEU A 419 6.22 0.02 -11.68
N ALA A 420 6.11 1.29 -12.07
CA ALA A 420 7.26 2.09 -12.45
C ALA A 420 8.19 2.41 -11.27
N ALA A 421 7.62 2.68 -10.09
CA ALA A 421 8.37 2.83 -8.84
C ALA A 421 9.05 1.51 -8.44
N TYR A 422 8.34 0.37 -8.50
CA TYR A 422 8.94 -0.96 -8.30
C TYR A 422 10.13 -1.21 -9.23
N ARG A 423 10.01 -0.84 -10.52
CA ARG A 423 11.11 -0.94 -11.48
C ARG A 423 12.31 -0.08 -11.11
N LEU A 424 12.11 1.12 -10.53
CA LEU A 424 13.23 1.94 -10.04
C LEU A 424 14.01 1.21 -8.96
N PHE A 425 13.33 0.66 -7.95
CA PHE A 425 13.99 -0.11 -6.89
C PHE A 425 14.72 -1.33 -7.46
N ASP A 426 14.09 -2.08 -8.37
CA ASP A 426 14.64 -3.29 -8.96
C ASP A 426 15.92 -3.00 -9.77
N GLU A 427 15.91 -1.97 -10.63
CA GLU A 427 17.10 -1.59 -11.41
C GLU A 427 18.20 -0.95 -10.55
N LEU A 428 17.87 -0.14 -9.53
CA LEU A 428 18.87 0.44 -8.62
C LEU A 428 19.55 -0.63 -7.78
N ARG A 429 18.83 -1.64 -7.29
CA ARG A 429 19.44 -2.77 -6.58
C ARG A 429 20.36 -3.60 -7.45
N LYS A 430 20.02 -3.72 -8.73
CA LYS A 430 20.85 -4.43 -9.71
C LYS A 430 22.12 -3.64 -10.05
N ALA A 431 22.02 -2.33 -10.19
CA ALA A 431 23.16 -1.44 -10.44
C ALA A 431 24.05 -1.30 -9.19
N HIS A 432 23.46 -1.26 -8.00
CA HIS A 432 24.13 -0.98 -6.72
C HIS A 432 23.83 -2.04 -5.64
N PRO A 433 24.23 -3.32 -5.83
CA PRO A 433 23.88 -4.42 -4.92
C PRO A 433 24.47 -4.29 -3.51
N GLY A 434 25.43 -3.37 -3.32
CA GLY A 434 26.03 -3.07 -2.01
C GLY A 434 25.33 -1.95 -1.23
N VAL A 435 24.24 -1.39 -1.75
CA VAL A 435 23.48 -0.31 -1.12
C VAL A 435 22.21 -0.88 -0.46
N GLU A 436 22.07 -0.62 0.84
CA GLU A 436 20.86 -0.94 1.59
C GLU A 436 19.78 0.12 1.34
N ILE A 437 18.54 -0.29 1.05
CA ILE A 437 17.42 0.65 0.87
C ILE A 437 16.42 0.52 2.01
N GLU A 438 16.19 1.58 2.79
CA GLU A 438 15.07 1.71 3.72
C GLU A 438 13.92 2.45 3.04
N SER A 439 12.75 1.79 2.91
CA SER A 439 11.54 2.49 2.46
C SER A 439 10.97 3.34 3.57
N CYS A 440 10.64 4.59 3.23
CA CYS A 440 9.97 5.54 4.07
C CYS A 440 8.80 6.14 3.27
N SER A 441 7.74 6.49 3.98
CA SER A 441 6.60 7.18 3.39
C SER A 441 5.93 8.00 4.49
N SER A 442 6.56 9.12 4.85
CA SER A 442 6.25 9.85 6.10
C SER A 442 6.18 8.91 7.31
N GLY A 443 7.20 8.06 7.45
CA GLY A 443 7.08 6.88 8.30
C GLY A 443 6.40 5.71 7.58
N GLY A 444 5.34 5.17 8.19
CA GLY A 444 4.81 3.86 7.87
C GLY A 444 3.71 3.80 6.81
N ALA A 445 3.56 4.80 5.93
CA ALA A 445 2.46 4.85 4.96
C ALA A 445 2.65 3.95 3.73
N ARG A 446 3.83 3.36 3.53
CA ARG A 446 4.10 2.38 2.46
C ARG A 446 4.83 1.18 3.04
N VAL A 447 4.12 0.44 3.88
CA VAL A 447 4.60 -0.81 4.48
C VAL A 447 3.67 -1.93 4.02
N ASP A 448 4.19 -2.73 3.09
CA ASP A 448 3.57 -3.94 2.54
C ASP A 448 4.66 -4.84 1.97
N LEU A 449 4.30 -6.08 1.62
CA LEU A 449 5.25 -7.06 1.10
C LEU A 449 5.74 -6.72 -0.32
N GLY A 450 4.99 -5.94 -1.10
CA GLY A 450 5.38 -5.55 -2.45
C GLY A 450 6.60 -4.63 -2.46
N ILE A 451 6.64 -3.65 -1.55
CA ILE A 451 7.83 -2.80 -1.35
C ILE A 451 8.94 -3.52 -0.57
N LEU A 452 8.59 -4.37 0.41
CA LEU A 452 9.58 -5.10 1.21
C LEU A 452 10.32 -6.19 0.42
N GLU A 453 9.78 -6.67 -0.70
CA GLU A 453 10.52 -7.52 -1.65
C GLU A 453 11.68 -6.77 -2.34
N ARG A 454 11.61 -5.43 -2.36
CA ARG A 454 12.50 -4.53 -3.09
C ARG A 454 13.31 -3.63 -2.17
N THR A 455 13.12 -3.75 -0.87
CA THR A 455 13.79 -2.92 0.13
C THR A 455 14.30 -3.80 1.27
N ASP A 456 15.32 -3.31 1.94
CA ASP A 456 16.01 -4.02 2.99
C ASP A 456 15.34 -3.89 4.35
N ARG A 457 14.59 -2.80 4.53
CA ARG A 457 13.86 -2.44 5.74
C ARG A 457 12.87 -1.32 5.44
N ILE A 458 12.06 -0.99 6.44
CA ILE A 458 11.14 0.14 6.41
C ILE A 458 11.31 1.05 7.61
N TRP A 459 10.99 2.33 7.46
CA TRP A 459 10.82 3.26 8.57
C TRP A 459 9.41 3.11 9.14
N GLY A 460 9.29 2.58 10.37
CA GLY A 460 7.99 2.14 10.89
C GLY A 460 6.97 3.25 11.20
N SER A 461 7.45 4.47 11.50
CA SER A 461 6.64 5.65 11.84
C SER A 461 7.57 6.83 12.12
N ASP A 462 7.18 8.05 11.74
CA ASP A 462 7.85 9.27 12.19
C ASP A 462 7.68 9.54 13.69
N CYS A 463 6.75 8.87 14.36
CA CYS A 463 6.64 8.95 15.80
C CYS A 463 7.82 8.23 16.46
N ASN A 464 8.70 8.96 17.14
CA ASN A 464 9.78 8.40 17.95
C ASN A 464 9.47 8.37 19.46
N ASP A 465 8.23 8.74 19.85
CA ASP A 465 7.77 8.63 21.23
C ASP A 465 7.72 7.17 21.67
N ALA A 466 8.42 6.86 22.77
CA ALA A 466 8.58 5.49 23.24
C ALA A 466 7.26 4.82 23.63
N LEU A 467 6.23 5.58 24.04
CA LEU A 467 4.94 5.02 24.45
C LEU A 467 4.06 4.70 23.24
N GLU A 468 3.91 5.65 22.30
CA GLU A 468 3.17 5.42 21.06
C GLU A 468 3.82 4.30 20.24
N ARG A 469 5.15 4.23 20.23
CA ARG A 469 5.90 3.20 19.51
C ARG A 469 5.65 1.78 19.98
N GLN A 470 5.22 1.55 21.23
CA GLN A 470 4.86 0.21 21.69
C GLN A 470 3.69 -0.37 20.88
N THR A 471 2.67 0.44 20.60
CA THR A 471 1.50 -0.02 19.84
C THR A 471 1.86 -0.21 18.37
N ILE A 472 2.55 0.77 17.78
CA ILE A 472 2.97 0.73 16.38
C ILE A 472 3.86 -0.50 16.12
N GLN A 473 4.92 -0.69 16.91
CA GLN A 473 5.84 -1.81 16.73
C GLN A 473 5.18 -3.16 16.97
N ARG A 474 4.29 -3.27 17.98
CA ARG A 474 3.57 -4.51 18.25
C ARG A 474 2.77 -4.97 17.04
N TRP A 475 2.06 -4.07 16.38
CA TRP A 475 1.15 -4.43 15.27
C TRP A 475 1.85 -4.47 13.92
N THR A 476 2.88 -3.66 13.69
CA THR A 476 3.80 -3.85 12.56
C THR A 476 4.49 -5.22 12.66
N GLY A 477 4.90 -5.60 13.87
CA GLY A 477 5.53 -6.87 14.19
C GLY A 477 4.68 -8.11 13.92
N VAL A 478 3.36 -7.99 13.71
CA VAL A 478 2.53 -9.16 13.39
C VAL A 478 2.85 -9.73 12.01
N VAL A 479 3.34 -8.88 11.09
CA VAL A 479 3.70 -9.27 9.71
C VAL A 479 5.19 -9.08 9.47
N VAL A 480 5.76 -7.93 9.87
CA VAL A 480 7.14 -7.57 9.53
C VAL A 480 8.08 -7.91 10.70
N PRO A 481 9.12 -8.73 10.49
CA PRO A 481 10.12 -9.02 11.51
C PRO A 481 10.79 -7.76 12.06
N PRO A 482 11.11 -7.68 13.38
CA PRO A 482 11.70 -6.49 13.98
C PRO A 482 13.01 -6.04 13.31
N GLU A 483 13.81 -6.99 12.81
CA GLU A 483 15.06 -6.72 12.09
C GLU A 483 14.88 -5.92 10.78
N LEU A 484 13.64 -5.83 10.26
CA LEU A 484 13.30 -5.03 9.07
C LEU A 484 12.60 -3.71 9.41
N VAL A 485 12.45 -3.37 10.70
CA VAL A 485 11.71 -2.17 11.14
C VAL A 485 12.66 -1.16 11.79
N GLY A 486 12.83 -0.01 11.14
CA GLY A 486 13.50 1.17 11.71
C GLY A 486 12.82 1.70 12.97
N GLY A 487 13.65 2.03 13.96
CA GLY A 487 13.27 2.74 15.17
C GLY A 487 14.45 3.52 15.72
N HIS A 488 14.24 4.81 15.97
CA HIS A 488 15.26 5.72 16.51
C HIS A 488 14.87 6.19 17.91
N ILE A 489 15.90 6.50 18.70
CA ILE A 489 15.72 7.20 19.98
C ILE A 489 15.57 8.69 19.63
N GLY A 490 14.39 9.24 19.92
CA GLY A 490 14.09 10.65 19.70
C GLY A 490 14.50 11.53 20.88
N PRO A 491 14.59 12.85 20.68
CA PRO A 491 14.71 13.80 21.78
C PRO A 491 13.47 13.72 22.70
N PRO A 492 13.60 14.06 23.99
CA PRO A 492 12.43 14.14 24.86
C PRO A 492 11.43 15.15 24.30
N PRO A 493 10.11 14.94 24.46
CA PRO A 493 9.11 15.85 23.94
C PRO A 493 9.34 17.25 24.52
N ARG A 494 9.40 18.27 23.66
CA ARG A 494 9.66 19.68 24.03
C ARG A 494 8.68 20.25 25.07
N THR A 495 7.59 19.54 25.37
CA THR A 495 6.63 19.84 26.44
C THR A 495 6.18 18.54 27.11
N PRO A 496 6.17 18.42 28.46
CA PRO A 496 5.52 17.31 29.14
C PRO A 496 4.00 17.45 28.91
N ARG A 497 3.46 16.74 27.92
CA ARG A 497 2.02 16.71 27.67
C ARG A 497 1.40 15.48 28.32
N PRO A 498 0.27 15.60 29.02
CA PRO A 498 -0.52 14.43 29.38
C PRO A 498 -0.96 13.71 28.10
N ALA A 499 -0.87 12.38 28.12
CA ALA A 499 -0.93 11.43 26.99
C ALA A 499 -2.25 11.38 26.17
N ARG A 500 -2.97 12.49 25.98
CA ARG A 500 -4.30 12.48 25.34
C ARG A 500 -4.59 13.54 24.29
N THR A 501 -3.66 14.44 23.94
CA THR A 501 -3.97 15.48 22.94
C THR A 501 -2.77 15.82 22.07
N ILE A 502 -2.77 15.27 20.85
CA ILE A 502 -1.99 15.81 19.72
C ILE A 502 -2.99 16.51 18.82
N SER A 503 -2.78 17.81 18.63
CA SER A 503 -3.59 18.69 17.79
C SER A 503 -3.47 18.26 16.32
N PRO A 504 -4.58 18.15 15.57
CA PRO A 504 -4.54 17.92 14.14
C PRO A 504 -4.28 19.28 13.45
N SER A 505 -3.04 19.51 13.02
CA SER A 505 -2.76 20.53 11.99
C SER A 505 -2.32 19.82 10.72
N ALA A 506 -3.28 19.13 10.10
CA ALA A 506 -3.26 18.81 8.67
C ALA A 506 -4.70 19.10 8.18
N PRO A 507 -4.88 19.88 7.10
CA PRO A 507 -6.22 20.19 6.60
C PRO A 507 -6.86 18.88 6.10
N SER A 508 -7.96 18.50 6.75
CA SER A 508 -8.84 17.44 6.29
C SER A 508 -9.29 17.72 4.86
N LEU A 509 -9.02 16.81 3.93
CA LEU A 509 -9.63 16.81 2.59
C LEU A 509 -11.15 16.86 2.75
N ARG A 510 -11.79 17.89 2.19
CA ARG A 510 -13.24 17.85 1.97
C ARG A 510 -13.49 16.92 0.80
N TYR A 511 -14.09 15.77 1.09
CA TYR A 511 -14.63 14.87 0.08
C TYR A 511 -15.72 15.62 -0.70
N SER A 512 -15.47 15.93 -1.97
CA SER A 512 -16.52 16.37 -2.90
C SER A 512 -17.26 15.14 -3.39
N GLY A 513 -18.19 14.64 -2.58
CA GLY A 513 -19.23 13.76 -3.07
C GLY A 513 -20.15 14.52 -4.02
N ILE A 514 -20.53 13.90 -5.14
CA ILE A 514 -21.61 14.40 -5.99
C ILE A 514 -22.90 14.23 -5.18
N SER A 515 -23.25 15.23 -4.38
CA SER A 515 -24.60 15.38 -3.86
C SER A 515 -25.37 16.27 -4.82
N ALA A 516 -26.07 15.64 -5.75
CA ALA A 516 -27.16 16.25 -6.49
C ALA A 516 -28.34 16.46 -5.52
N TRP A 517 -28.39 17.63 -4.90
CA TRP A 517 -29.62 18.22 -4.36
C TRP A 517 -29.67 19.68 -4.80
N ASN A 518 -30.02 19.88 -6.07
CA ASN A 518 -30.55 21.15 -6.54
C ASN A 518 -32.04 21.19 -6.23
N GLY A 519 -32.46 22.17 -5.43
CA GLY A 519 -33.87 22.54 -5.34
C GLY A 519 -34.31 23.14 -4.00
N MET A 520 -34.02 24.43 -3.78
CA MET A 520 -35.07 25.42 -3.50
C MET A 520 -34.45 26.81 -3.32
N SER A 521 -34.95 27.73 -4.14
CA SER A 521 -34.63 29.16 -4.20
C SER A 521 -35.01 29.92 -2.94
N ALA A 522 -34.16 30.86 -2.52
CA ALA A 522 -34.62 32.10 -1.90
C ALA A 522 -33.71 33.26 -2.33
N THR A 523 -34.28 34.14 -3.13
CA THR A 523 -33.74 35.41 -3.61
C THR A 523 -33.75 36.49 -2.52
N SER A 524 -32.67 37.26 -2.38
CA SER A 524 -32.77 38.70 -2.11
C SER A 524 -31.50 39.47 -2.55
N LYS A 525 -31.73 40.48 -3.40
CA LYS A 525 -30.82 41.48 -3.98
C LYS A 525 -30.12 42.34 -2.89
N ALA A 526 -28.79 42.50 -2.89
CA ALA A 526 -27.97 43.61 -3.47
C ALA A 526 -27.73 44.83 -2.52
N PRO A 527 -26.79 45.78 -2.78
CA PRO A 527 -25.35 45.65 -3.07
C PRO A 527 -24.43 46.70 -2.34
N ASN A 528 -23.11 46.59 -2.58
CA ASN A 528 -22.05 47.63 -2.56
C ASN A 528 -21.62 48.35 -1.25
N ALA A 529 -20.31 48.31 -0.95
CA ALA A 529 -19.43 49.48 -1.08
C ALA A 529 -17.95 49.15 -0.72
N ARG A 530 -17.03 49.65 -1.56
CA ARG A 530 -15.60 49.82 -1.28
C ARG A 530 -15.41 50.99 -0.32
N SER A 531 -14.43 50.92 0.58
CA SER A 531 -13.50 52.04 0.81
C SER A 531 -12.24 51.60 1.57
N SER A 532 -11.13 52.03 1.00
CA SER A 532 -9.79 52.15 1.56
C SER A 532 -9.74 53.14 2.74
N SER A 533 -8.89 52.87 3.73
CA SER A 533 -8.05 53.93 4.33
C SER A 533 -6.84 53.32 5.03
N ALA A 534 -5.68 53.92 4.74
CA ALA A 534 -4.41 53.67 5.35
C ALA A 534 -4.19 54.63 6.54
N SER A 535 -3.09 54.36 7.27
CA SER A 535 -2.34 55.24 8.16
C SER A 535 -2.82 55.40 9.61
N SER A 536 -2.01 54.91 10.56
CA SER A 536 -1.15 55.80 11.35
C SER A 536 -0.19 55.00 12.24
N ALA A 537 1.09 55.32 12.11
CA ALA A 537 2.18 54.90 12.97
C ALA A 537 2.16 55.70 14.29
N CYS A 538 2.63 55.07 15.37
CA CYS A 538 3.10 55.79 16.55
C CYS A 538 4.39 55.14 17.06
N THR A 539 5.51 55.81 16.78
CA THR A 539 6.80 55.64 17.44
C THR A 539 6.86 56.56 18.67
N ARG A 540 7.37 56.05 19.79
CA ARG A 540 8.16 56.86 20.72
C ARG A 540 9.12 55.99 21.53
N SER A 541 10.26 56.59 21.82
CA SER A 541 11.54 56.00 22.12
C SER A 541 11.98 56.21 23.57
N THR A 542 13.03 55.46 23.93
CA THR A 542 14.17 55.79 24.83
C THR A 542 13.98 55.89 26.35
N GLY A 543 14.77 55.07 27.06
CA GLY A 543 15.64 55.53 28.14
C GLY A 543 15.68 54.67 29.41
N GLY A 544 16.88 54.21 29.81
CA GLY A 544 17.20 53.96 31.23
C GLY A 544 17.92 52.65 31.57
N SER A 545 19.17 52.78 32.00
CA SER A 545 20.15 51.73 32.32
C SER A 545 20.12 51.22 33.77
N SER A 546 20.72 50.02 33.95
CA SER A 546 21.50 49.52 35.10
C SER A 546 20.84 49.28 36.47
N THR A 547 20.91 48.04 36.97
CA THR A 547 21.61 47.69 38.23
C THR A 547 21.68 46.18 38.43
N ALA A 548 22.69 45.76 39.19
CA ALA A 548 23.19 44.40 39.37
C ALA A 548 22.59 43.67 40.60
N ALA A 549 23.01 42.40 40.71
CA ALA A 549 23.15 41.56 41.91
C ALA A 549 21.99 40.63 42.31
N GLY A 550 22.37 39.38 42.64
CA GLY A 550 21.61 38.56 43.59
C GLY A 550 21.56 37.06 43.31
N TRP A 551 22.63 36.33 43.61
CA TRP A 551 22.56 34.90 43.93
C TRP A 551 21.63 34.65 45.13
N SER A 552 20.79 33.61 45.10
CA SER A 552 20.66 32.71 46.26
C SER A 552 20.00 31.38 45.88
N ALA A 553 20.65 30.30 46.33
CA ALA A 553 20.10 28.96 46.47
C ALA A 553 19.23 28.85 47.75
N ARG A 554 18.28 27.90 47.74
CA ARG A 554 17.76 27.14 48.91
C ARG A 554 16.72 26.11 48.39
N THR A 555 17.08 24.83 48.31
CA THR A 555 16.85 23.74 49.30
C THR A 555 15.40 23.37 49.60
N PHE A 556 15.19 22.04 49.53
CA PHE A 556 14.03 21.18 49.77
C PHE A 556 13.16 21.49 51.02
N PRO A 557 11.95 20.90 51.09
CA PRO A 557 11.84 19.68 51.91
C PRO A 557 11.03 18.53 51.29
N THR A 558 11.54 17.34 51.57
CA THR A 558 10.91 16.01 51.56
C THR A 558 9.78 15.87 52.58
N THR A 559 8.69 15.16 52.25
CA THR A 559 7.94 14.34 53.21
C THR A 559 7.13 13.21 52.54
N ARG A 560 7.58 11.98 52.82
CA ARG A 560 6.87 10.72 53.15
C ARG A 560 5.45 10.41 52.65
N SER A 561 5.37 9.26 51.96
CA SER A 561 4.61 8.02 52.26
C SER A 561 3.13 8.10 52.64
N CYS A 562 2.29 7.41 51.86
CA CYS A 562 1.29 6.47 52.39
C CYS A 562 0.85 5.47 51.31
N CYS A 563 1.14 4.19 51.55
CA CYS A 563 0.41 3.07 50.94
C CYS A 563 -1.00 2.99 51.53
N THR A 564 -2.03 2.74 50.72
CA THR A 564 -3.09 1.81 51.12
C THR A 564 -3.78 1.19 49.92
N VAL A 565 -3.89 -0.12 50.01
CA VAL A 565 -4.66 -1.07 49.21
C VAL A 565 -6.16 -0.83 49.43
N TRP A 566 -6.98 -1.00 48.39
CA TRP A 566 -8.35 -1.52 48.57
C TRP A 566 -8.78 -2.42 47.41
N CYS A 567 -9.38 -3.55 47.79
CA CYS A 567 -9.84 -4.67 46.98
C CYS A 567 -11.28 -4.43 46.45
N PRO A 568 -11.82 -5.32 45.59
CA PRO A 568 -12.97 -5.07 44.73
C PRO A 568 -14.30 -5.43 45.41
N THR A 569 -15.39 -4.80 44.96
CA THR A 569 -16.76 -5.19 45.31
C THR A 569 -17.52 -5.73 44.09
N THR A 570 -18.13 -6.87 44.36
CA THR A 570 -18.93 -7.77 43.52
C THR A 570 -20.37 -7.30 43.26
N ALA A 571 -20.96 -7.95 42.25
CA ALA A 571 -22.35 -8.44 42.16
C ALA A 571 -23.36 -7.68 41.28
N ARG A 572 -23.91 -8.46 40.32
CA ARG A 572 -25.13 -8.23 39.51
C ARG A 572 -26.40 -8.33 40.38
N PRO A 573 -27.56 -7.97 39.83
CA PRO A 573 -28.48 -9.05 39.44
C PRO A 573 -29.18 -8.87 38.07
N ARG A 574 -29.70 -9.98 37.56
CA ARG A 574 -30.51 -10.15 36.34
C ARG A 574 -31.96 -9.68 36.58
N CYS A 575 -32.66 -9.30 35.52
CA CYS A 575 -34.07 -9.65 35.28
C CYS A 575 -34.47 -9.40 33.81
N SER A 576 -35.04 -10.41 33.16
CA SER A 576 -35.96 -10.31 32.01
C SER A 576 -37.37 -10.60 32.51
N PRO A 577 -38.42 -10.18 31.79
CA PRO A 577 -39.35 -11.19 31.30
C PRO A 577 -39.89 -10.95 29.88
N SER A 578 -40.35 -12.05 29.30
CA SER A 578 -41.08 -12.28 28.05
C SER A 578 -42.46 -11.61 27.97
N SER A 579 -42.91 -11.25 26.75
CA SER A 579 -44.11 -11.82 26.09
C SER A 579 -44.56 -11.00 24.86
N ALA A 580 -44.71 -11.65 23.70
CA ALA A 580 -45.63 -11.24 22.63
C ALA A 580 -47.04 -11.82 22.93
N PRO A 581 -48.14 -11.27 22.38
CA PRO A 581 -48.62 -11.72 21.06
C PRO A 581 -49.43 -10.67 20.24
N GLY A 582 -49.67 -10.93 18.94
CA GLY A 582 -50.77 -10.26 18.23
C GLY A 582 -50.67 -10.13 16.71
N ARG A 583 -51.34 -11.03 15.99
CA ARG A 583 -51.60 -11.01 14.54
C ARG A 583 -52.51 -9.83 14.14
N ARG A 584 -52.36 -9.30 12.91
CA ARG A 584 -53.38 -9.26 11.83
C ARG A 584 -52.92 -8.48 10.59
N SER A 585 -53.08 -9.12 9.43
CA SER A 585 -53.17 -8.54 8.09
C SER A 585 -54.56 -7.91 7.87
N PRO A 586 -54.75 -7.03 6.88
CA PRO A 586 -55.62 -7.43 5.77
C PRO A 586 -55.19 -6.95 4.37
N ASN A 587 -55.33 -7.87 3.41
CA ASN A 587 -55.97 -7.80 2.10
C ASN A 587 -55.80 -6.61 1.13
N ASN A 588 -55.32 -7.00 -0.06
CA ASN A 588 -55.58 -6.50 -1.41
C ASN A 588 -57.09 -6.34 -1.74
N PRO A 589 -57.44 -5.48 -2.72
CA PRO A 589 -57.88 -5.98 -4.04
C PRO A 589 -57.31 -5.14 -5.22
N GLY A 590 -56.93 -5.73 -6.36
CA GLY A 590 -57.80 -5.96 -7.54
C GLY A 590 -57.47 -4.97 -8.68
N VAL A 591 -56.62 -5.29 -9.67
CA VAL A 591 -56.90 -5.80 -11.05
C VAL A 591 -57.47 -4.77 -12.07
N SER A 592 -56.85 -4.79 -13.27
CA SER A 592 -57.32 -4.36 -14.62
C SER A 592 -57.09 -2.89 -15.05
N LEU A 593 -56.77 -2.50 -16.30
CA LEU A 593 -56.47 -3.08 -17.64
C LEU A 593 -56.11 -1.89 -18.58
N PHE A 594 -55.31 -2.12 -19.65
CA PHE A 594 -55.16 -1.37 -20.94
C PHE A 594 -55.04 0.18 -20.93
N ARG A 595 -54.17 0.85 -21.72
CA ARG A 595 -54.11 0.82 -23.19
C ARG A 595 -52.86 1.58 -23.71
N ALA A 596 -52.40 1.18 -24.89
CA ALA A 596 -51.35 1.82 -25.69
C ALA A 596 -51.79 3.15 -26.34
N SER A 597 -50.82 4.02 -26.67
CA SER A 597 -50.88 4.94 -27.82
C SER A 597 -49.52 5.59 -28.13
N THR A 598 -48.94 5.23 -29.27
CA THR A 598 -48.08 6.11 -30.09
C THR A 598 -48.93 7.22 -30.76
N PRO A 599 -48.30 8.31 -31.22
CA PRO A 599 -48.12 8.56 -32.67
C PRO A 599 -46.69 9.07 -33.00
N SER A 600 -45.97 8.61 -34.04
CA SER A 600 -46.00 9.02 -35.47
C SER A 600 -45.88 10.54 -35.69
N ALA A 601 -45.15 11.12 -36.65
CA ALA A 601 -44.22 10.72 -37.73
C ALA A 601 -43.76 12.05 -38.39
N LEU A 602 -42.96 11.94 -39.48
CA LEU A 602 -42.59 12.92 -40.54
C LEU A 602 -41.13 13.40 -40.47
N THR A 603 -40.30 13.43 -41.54
CA THR A 603 -40.20 12.78 -42.87
C THR A 603 -38.97 13.40 -43.57
N GLY A 604 -38.36 12.68 -44.53
CA GLY A 604 -37.58 13.28 -45.63
C GLY A 604 -36.10 12.85 -45.66
N CYS A 605 -35.62 11.80 -46.34
CA CYS A 605 -35.76 11.31 -47.73
C CYS A 605 -34.61 11.78 -48.66
N LYS A 606 -33.80 10.81 -49.14
CA LYS A 606 -33.29 10.56 -50.53
C LYS A 606 -31.96 9.78 -50.48
N GLN A 607 -31.97 8.47 -50.76
CA GLN A 607 -31.79 7.82 -52.08
C GLN A 607 -30.37 7.93 -52.67
N PHE A 608 -29.65 6.80 -52.79
CA PHE A 608 -29.34 6.16 -54.08
C PHE A 608 -28.78 4.73 -53.87
N SER A 609 -29.18 3.84 -54.76
CA SER A 609 -28.75 2.44 -55.02
C SER A 609 -28.55 2.37 -56.56
N PRO A 610 -28.23 1.26 -57.26
CA PRO A 610 -27.94 -0.12 -56.84
C PRO A 610 -26.82 -0.84 -57.64
N ARG A 611 -26.52 -2.11 -57.30
CA ARG A 611 -26.51 -3.33 -58.16
C ARG A 611 -25.64 -4.42 -57.49
N LEU A 612 -26.12 -5.61 -57.10
CA LEU A 612 -26.70 -6.78 -57.80
C LEU A 612 -25.65 -7.90 -58.01
N ALA A 613 -25.80 -9.05 -57.33
CA ALA A 613 -25.76 -10.40 -57.93
C ALA A 613 -25.88 -11.54 -56.89
N MET A 614 -26.77 -12.47 -57.19
CA MET A 614 -27.09 -13.74 -56.51
C MET A 614 -26.00 -14.82 -56.71
N ARG A 615 -25.92 -15.81 -55.80
CA ARG A 615 -26.27 -17.23 -56.07
C ARG A 615 -26.10 -18.16 -54.85
N THR A 616 -26.77 -19.30 -54.97
CA THR A 616 -27.26 -20.32 -54.04
C THR A 616 -26.28 -21.45 -53.64
N MET A 617 -26.57 -22.05 -52.46
CA MET A 617 -26.32 -23.39 -51.85
C MET A 617 -26.03 -24.64 -52.76
N PRO A 618 -25.71 -25.89 -52.28
CA PRO A 618 -25.82 -26.50 -50.92
C PRO A 618 -24.73 -27.52 -50.42
N ALA A 619 -24.84 -27.86 -49.11
CA ALA A 619 -24.69 -29.16 -48.40
C ALA A 619 -23.66 -30.25 -48.76
N ARG A 620 -22.99 -30.83 -47.73
CA ARG A 620 -22.97 -32.30 -47.41
C ARG A 620 -22.19 -32.65 -46.13
N SER A 621 -22.81 -33.49 -45.29
CA SER A 621 -22.21 -34.35 -44.26
C SER A 621 -21.56 -35.62 -44.87
N PRO A 622 -20.77 -36.40 -44.09
CA PRO A 622 -21.29 -37.72 -43.67
C PRO A 622 -20.88 -38.19 -42.26
N ARG A 623 -21.59 -39.23 -41.81
CA ARG A 623 -21.49 -40.03 -40.57
C ARG A 623 -20.45 -41.17 -40.66
N CYS A 624 -20.31 -41.88 -39.52
CA CYS A 624 -19.84 -43.27 -39.26
C CYS A 624 -18.36 -43.40 -38.83
N ASN A 625 -17.92 -44.28 -37.93
CA ASN A 625 -18.53 -45.33 -37.11
C ASN A 625 -17.55 -45.79 -36.01
N LEU A 626 -18.08 -46.22 -34.86
CA LEU A 626 -17.68 -47.33 -33.96
C LEU A 626 -16.26 -47.95 -34.03
N ARG A 627 -15.57 -48.11 -32.89
CA ARG A 627 -15.42 -49.42 -32.18
C ARG A 627 -14.50 -49.36 -30.93
N HIS A 628 -14.88 -50.20 -29.96
CA HIS A 628 -14.20 -50.60 -28.74
C HIS A 628 -12.83 -51.28 -28.94
N GLY A 629 -11.97 -51.17 -27.91
CA GLY A 629 -10.89 -52.11 -27.63
C GLY A 629 -10.48 -52.04 -26.15
N CYS A 630 -10.71 -53.13 -25.41
CA CYS A 630 -10.25 -53.36 -24.03
C CYS A 630 -9.04 -54.31 -24.02
N HIS A 631 -8.20 -54.17 -22.98
CA HIS A 631 -7.42 -55.22 -22.28
C HIS A 631 -6.07 -55.71 -22.91
N PRO A 632 -5.17 -56.41 -22.16
CA PRO A 632 -4.36 -55.95 -21.00
C PRO A 632 -2.91 -56.57 -20.97
N GLY A 633 -2.14 -56.32 -19.90
CA GLY A 633 -0.95 -57.09 -19.48
C GLY A 633 0.39 -56.35 -19.67
N LEU A 634 1.45 -56.52 -18.85
CA LEU A 634 1.82 -57.55 -17.88
C LEU A 634 3.10 -57.08 -17.13
N ARG A 635 3.21 -57.43 -15.83
CA ARG A 635 4.41 -57.89 -15.06
C ARG A 635 5.67 -56.98 -14.95
N GLN A 636 6.04 -56.55 -13.74
CA GLN A 636 6.84 -57.20 -12.66
C GLN A 636 8.37 -57.00 -12.75
N ALA A 637 8.92 -56.31 -11.75
CA ALA A 637 10.19 -56.55 -11.01
C ALA A 637 10.42 -55.29 -10.13
N GLY A 638 10.87 -55.28 -8.88
CA GLY A 638 11.41 -56.28 -7.96
C GLY A 638 12.24 -55.52 -6.91
N ALA A 639 11.88 -55.66 -5.63
CA ALA A 639 12.68 -55.54 -4.39
C ALA A 639 13.70 -54.38 -4.20
N SER A 640 13.55 -53.62 -3.10
CA SER A 640 14.35 -53.85 -1.87
C SER A 640 13.88 -52.98 -0.68
N LEU A 641 13.75 -53.63 0.48
CA LEU A 641 13.49 -53.08 1.81
C LEU A 641 14.83 -52.71 2.48
N ARG A 642 14.87 -51.60 3.23
CA ARG A 642 15.66 -51.50 4.47
C ARG A 642 14.91 -50.73 5.56
N ARG A 643 14.61 -51.45 6.64
CA ARG A 643 14.22 -50.95 7.97
C ARG A 643 15.43 -50.32 8.66
N TRP A 644 15.22 -49.27 9.45
CA TRP A 644 16.02 -48.99 10.65
C TRP A 644 15.11 -48.52 11.78
N GLY A 645 15.27 -49.14 12.95
CA GLY A 645 14.50 -48.90 14.17
C GLY A 645 15.21 -48.02 15.19
N PHE A 646 14.41 -47.60 16.17
CA PHE A 646 14.64 -46.86 17.42
C PHE A 646 15.90 -47.26 18.24
N PRO A 647 16.31 -46.43 19.22
CA PRO A 647 15.81 -46.62 20.60
C PRO A 647 15.50 -45.32 21.40
N CYS A 648 14.55 -45.44 22.34
CA CYS A 648 14.35 -44.59 23.51
C CYS A 648 15.37 -44.87 24.63
N ARG A 649 15.66 -43.83 25.44
CA ARG A 649 15.96 -43.74 26.91
C ARG A 649 16.53 -42.32 27.13
N SER A 650 16.23 -41.54 28.16
CA SER A 650 15.60 -41.71 29.49
C SER A 650 15.10 -40.35 29.96
#